data_AF-A0A1F3B2B6-F1
#
_entry.id   AF-A0A1F3B2B6-F1
#
_cell.length_a   1.000
_cell.length_b   1.000
_cell.length_c   1.000
_cell.angle_alpha   90.00
_cell.angle_beta   90.00
_cell.angle_gamma   90.00
#
_symmetry.space_group_name_H-M   'P 1'
#
loop_
_entity.id
_entity.type
_entity.pdbx_description
1 polymer ?
#
loop_
_entity_poly.entity_id
_entity_poly.type
_entity_poly.pdbx_seq_one_letter_code
_entity_poly.pdbx_strand_id
1 'polypeptide(L)'
;MSTYFGYFFSGPDQFIGLGAVLILWGLLTVLGRTAALSGNMPEVNAVLGWALVSTVMTMTGVFSFIPFTLVAGTMGVTALGAAGWAWRSGHAAFPGGAWKMLALSLPLLLIASAMEPSQWDEFSHWLPAPRFLLLTDAFPSATNPITGTQMLPAYPYAWVFLSYLTGRIAGFMVDNAGSLLNLLLLFSFGFTALRLALQATGRDMPAHLSWPLAALALMGGVAFNPSFVEKVALTAYADTSTSVCVGFAAVLAWRLLCALAEGKIEDAKRDAWRFGLVAAVLINIKQTNLVPYVLILATTGLVALRDPAIRLIQLAKIVPWMIGPSLMIYLVWRYHVATAMDGFPITEAVFLQFADWNVEAIPQILASMLKVATSKGAYFGVMAVAVMFAARGLIRFDGPFARLSILCGGVFLGYESFMLFIYVASFGEGSAKSAVSFWRYNMHIGLLSVIFGAYGVGLLWKRYVDERHPIPTWIKAAPVLLVGVVAVLATHRYLGREWPMKAVNAVLAMTAAFGLAWVVRGRIPPQIGRLIITALPVTLTVAVPLLLAPMIRFDHEAPKPHATRVVKELVPTYPAGRKMIILDPTGTGEVAVIARYYLNRFSIPYISAFQNPTTESVAAFLVAEAPDDVLVFSVTPAVTEALGLSLESGVTTQITRRDGAWVVEKSWPQPSADQPFF
;
A
#
# COMPACT_ATOMS: atom_id res chain seq x y z
N MET A 1 1.65 31.25 -9.81
CA MET A 1 2.88 30.46 -9.55
C MET A 1 2.99 30.07 -8.07
N SER A 2 2.73 30.95 -7.10
CA SER A 2 2.72 30.60 -5.66
C SER A 2 1.85 29.38 -5.32
N THR A 3 0.68 29.27 -5.95
CA THR A 3 -0.26 28.16 -5.80
C THR A 3 0.29 26.80 -6.22
N TYR A 4 1.13 26.75 -7.26
CA TYR A 4 1.67 25.48 -7.76
C TYR A 4 2.78 24.93 -6.87
N PHE A 5 3.60 25.82 -6.28
CA PHE A 5 4.65 25.40 -5.35
C PHE A 5 4.07 24.75 -4.09
N GLY A 6 2.84 25.10 -3.68
CA GLY A 6 2.13 24.47 -2.57
C GLY A 6 1.91 22.96 -2.74
N TYR A 7 1.92 22.44 -3.98
CA TYR A 7 1.85 20.99 -4.20
C TYR A 7 3.12 20.24 -3.77
N PHE A 8 4.25 20.94 -3.66
CA PHE A 8 5.56 20.36 -3.34
C PHE A 8 6.08 20.77 -1.97
N PHE A 9 5.60 21.89 -1.43
CA PHE A 9 6.13 22.49 -0.21
C PHE A 9 5.00 22.92 0.72
N SER A 10 5.03 22.42 1.96
CA SER A 10 4.03 22.69 3.01
C SER A 10 4.63 23.39 4.25
N GLY A 11 5.94 23.22 4.51
CA GLY A 11 6.62 23.86 5.64
C GLY A 11 7.98 23.22 5.96
N PRO A 12 8.68 23.69 7.01
CA PRO A 12 9.95 23.10 7.45
C PRO A 12 9.80 21.65 7.94
N ASP A 13 8.69 21.33 8.61
CA ASP A 13 8.42 20.00 9.18
C ASP A 13 8.40 18.90 8.11
N GLN A 14 7.99 19.23 6.88
CA GLN A 14 8.07 18.34 5.73
C GLN A 14 9.49 17.82 5.49
N PHE A 15 10.50 18.70 5.53
CA PHE A 15 11.87 18.30 5.26
C PHE A 15 12.46 17.48 6.41
N ILE A 16 12.08 17.78 7.65
CA ILE A 16 12.44 16.99 8.82
C ILE A 16 11.82 15.59 8.72
N GLY A 17 10.53 15.51 8.38
CA GLY A 17 9.83 14.24 8.18
C GLY A 17 10.42 13.40 7.05
N LEU A 18 10.68 14.00 5.88
CA LEU A 18 11.35 13.34 4.75
C LEU A 18 12.75 12.85 5.14
N GLY A 19 13.53 13.68 5.83
CA GLY A 19 14.85 13.32 6.34
C GLY A 19 14.79 12.13 7.30
N ALA A 20 13.84 12.15 8.25
CA ALA A 20 13.64 11.08 9.21
C ALA A 20 13.29 9.74 8.54
N VAL A 21 12.40 9.75 7.53
CA VAL A 21 12.05 8.56 6.75
C VAL A 21 13.28 8.02 5.99
N LEU A 22 14.06 8.89 5.34
CA LEU A 22 15.26 8.47 4.61
C LEU A 22 16.33 7.89 5.54
N ILE A 23 16.52 8.46 6.73
CA ILE A 23 17.41 7.93 7.77
C ILE A 23 16.92 6.55 8.21
N LEU A 24 15.64 6.41 8.58
CA LEU A 24 15.05 5.13 8.97
C LEU A 24 15.26 4.08 7.88
N TRP A 25 14.94 4.42 6.63
CA TRP A 25 15.09 3.52 5.49
C TRP A 25 16.54 3.05 5.32
N GLY A 26 17.50 3.94 5.50
CA GLY A 26 18.91 3.62 5.43
C GLY A 26 19.35 2.67 6.55
N LEU A 27 18.92 2.93 7.79
CA LEU A 27 19.21 2.08 8.94
C LEU A 27 18.61 0.68 8.78
N LEU A 28 17.37 0.58 8.30
CA LEU A 28 16.73 -0.71 7.99
C LEU A 28 17.48 -1.46 6.90
N THR A 29 17.89 -0.78 5.83
CA THR A 29 18.63 -1.40 4.73
C THR A 29 19.95 -1.99 5.21
N VAL A 30 20.69 -1.27 6.05
CA VAL A 30 21.95 -1.74 6.60
C VAL A 30 21.75 -2.90 7.60
N LEU A 31 20.77 -2.80 8.49
CA LEU A 31 20.43 -3.90 9.41
C LEU A 31 20.07 -5.17 8.63
N GLY A 32 19.21 -5.07 7.62
CA GLY A 32 18.82 -6.23 6.83
C GLY A 32 19.94 -6.82 6.00
N ARG A 33 20.94 -6.03 5.61
CA ARG A 33 22.15 -6.55 4.95
C ARG A 33 22.88 -7.58 5.82
N THR A 34 22.90 -7.38 7.14
CA THR A 34 23.47 -8.33 8.10
C THR A 34 22.65 -9.62 8.19
N ALA A 35 21.32 -9.51 8.14
CA ALA A 35 20.39 -10.64 8.17
C ALA A 35 20.35 -11.46 6.89
N ALA A 36 20.77 -10.89 5.76
CA ALA A 36 20.64 -11.51 4.45
C ALA A 36 21.52 -12.75 4.23
N LEU A 37 22.41 -13.13 5.16
CA LEU A 37 23.29 -14.32 5.10
C LEU A 37 24.00 -14.50 3.74
N SER A 38 24.71 -13.48 3.27
CA SER A 38 25.45 -13.42 1.98
C SER A 38 24.61 -13.66 0.70
N GLY A 39 24.84 -12.90 -0.38
CA GLY A 39 24.18 -13.12 -1.67
C GLY A 39 23.59 -11.88 -2.36
N ASN A 40 23.03 -12.10 -3.54
CA ASN A 40 22.80 -11.09 -4.57
C ASN A 40 21.34 -10.60 -4.68
N MET A 41 20.83 -9.93 -3.64
CA MET A 41 19.53 -9.23 -3.71
C MET A 41 19.44 -8.04 -2.73
N PRO A 42 20.33 -7.03 -2.82
CA PRO A 42 20.34 -5.92 -1.86
C PRO A 42 19.02 -5.14 -1.78
N GLU A 43 18.18 -5.23 -2.80
CA GLU A 43 16.87 -4.57 -2.83
C GLU A 43 15.86 -5.12 -1.81
N VAL A 44 16.05 -6.32 -1.25
CA VAL A 44 15.19 -6.84 -0.17
C VAL A 44 15.67 -6.40 1.22
N ASN A 45 16.88 -5.85 1.34
CA ASN A 45 17.52 -5.62 2.64
C ASN A 45 16.69 -4.71 3.55
N ALA A 46 16.05 -3.67 3.04
CA ALA A 46 15.20 -2.81 3.88
C ALA A 46 14.05 -3.59 4.55
N VAL A 47 13.44 -4.53 3.83
CA VAL A 47 12.38 -5.40 4.35
C VAL A 47 12.94 -6.41 5.36
N LEU A 48 14.16 -6.92 5.14
CA LEU A 48 14.82 -7.80 6.13
C LEU A 48 15.17 -7.05 7.42
N GLY A 49 15.62 -5.80 7.34
CA GLY A 49 15.87 -4.97 8.52
C GLY A 49 14.57 -4.63 9.24
N TRP A 50 13.51 -4.37 8.48
CA TRP A 50 12.16 -4.20 9.03
C TRP A 50 11.68 -5.45 9.76
N ALA A 51 11.98 -6.66 9.25
CA ALA A 51 11.68 -7.92 9.92
C ALA A 51 12.39 -8.03 11.27
N LEU A 52 13.68 -7.71 11.32
CA LEU A 52 14.46 -7.73 12.57
C LEU A 52 13.88 -6.76 13.59
N VAL A 53 13.67 -5.50 13.20
CA VAL A 53 13.14 -4.45 14.08
C VAL A 53 11.75 -4.83 14.58
N SER A 54 10.85 -5.27 13.69
CA SER A 54 9.49 -5.67 14.08
C SER A 54 9.49 -6.87 15.02
N THR A 55 10.39 -7.83 14.79
CA THR A 55 10.53 -8.99 15.68
C THR A 55 10.99 -8.57 17.07
N VAL A 56 12.04 -7.76 17.17
CA VAL A 56 12.57 -7.28 18.46
C VAL A 56 11.54 -6.43 19.21
N MET A 57 10.89 -5.48 18.52
CA MET A 57 9.85 -4.63 19.10
C MET A 57 8.65 -5.44 19.61
N THR A 58 8.19 -6.41 18.81
CA THR A 58 7.06 -7.27 19.20
C THR A 58 7.43 -8.16 20.38
N MET A 59 8.55 -8.88 20.31
CA MET A 59 8.99 -9.76 21.39
C MET A 59 9.18 -8.98 22.71
N THR A 60 9.83 -7.82 22.64
CA THR A 60 10.09 -6.99 23.82
C THR A 60 8.79 -6.41 24.38
N GLY A 61 7.89 -5.92 23.52
CA GLY A 61 6.61 -5.35 23.97
C GLY A 61 5.62 -6.36 24.52
N VAL A 62 5.71 -7.62 24.08
CA VAL A 62 4.83 -8.70 24.58
C VAL A 62 5.35 -9.28 25.90
N PHE A 63 6.65 -9.45 26.05
CA PHE A 63 7.24 -10.16 27.20
C PHE A 63 7.94 -9.28 28.22
N SER A 64 7.96 -7.95 28.05
CA SER A 64 8.61 -7.04 28.98
C SER A 64 7.85 -5.72 29.08
N PHE A 65 8.21 -4.93 30.10
CA PHE A 65 7.75 -3.55 30.28
C PHE A 65 8.79 -2.53 29.83
N ILE A 66 9.77 -2.94 29.01
CA ILE A 66 10.81 -2.03 28.52
C ILE A 66 10.16 -1.01 27.57
N PRO A 67 10.29 0.30 27.84
CA PRO A 67 9.73 1.32 26.97
C PRO A 67 10.28 1.22 25.54
N PHE A 68 9.40 1.28 24.54
CA PHE A 68 9.75 1.20 23.13
C PHE A 68 10.78 2.22 22.66
N THR A 69 10.95 3.34 23.36
CA THR A 69 12.01 4.33 23.08
C THR A 69 13.38 3.74 23.33
N LEU A 70 13.56 2.97 24.41
CA LEU A 70 14.83 2.31 24.71
C LEU A 70 15.12 1.21 23.68
N VAL A 71 14.10 0.42 23.32
CA VAL A 71 14.23 -0.61 22.28
C VAL A 71 14.61 0.04 20.93
N ALA A 72 13.93 1.11 20.54
CA ALA A 72 14.25 1.87 19.33
C ALA A 72 15.69 2.43 19.35
N GLY A 73 16.13 2.99 20.48
CA GLY A 73 17.49 3.51 20.67
C GLY A 73 18.56 2.43 20.51
N THR A 74 18.37 1.26 21.13
CA THR A 74 19.30 0.12 21.01
C THR A 74 19.37 -0.42 19.58
N MET A 75 18.23 -0.48 18.88
CA MET A 75 18.20 -0.86 17.47
C MET A 75 18.89 0.18 16.57
N GLY A 76 18.73 1.47 16.87
CA GLY A 76 19.44 2.55 16.18
C GLY A 76 20.95 2.44 16.33
N VAL A 77 21.46 2.21 17.55
CA VAL A 77 22.89 1.98 17.81
C VAL A 77 23.39 0.73 17.08
N THR A 78 22.62 -0.36 17.09
CA THR A 78 22.95 -1.59 16.37
C THR A 78 23.03 -1.35 14.87
N ALA A 79 22.10 -0.57 14.30
CA ALA A 79 22.09 -0.21 12.89
C ALA A 79 23.33 0.63 12.49
N LEU A 80 23.75 1.57 13.34
CA LEU A 80 24.97 2.35 13.13
C LEU A 80 26.22 1.47 13.19
N GLY A 81 26.29 0.52 14.13
CA GLY A 81 27.35 -0.48 14.19
C GLY A 81 27.40 -1.36 12.93
N ALA A 82 26.24 -1.80 12.47
CA ALA A 82 26.10 -2.55 11.21
C ALA A 82 26.53 -1.70 9.99
N ALA A 83 26.30 -0.38 10.00
CA ALA A 83 26.73 0.52 8.94
C ALA A 83 28.25 0.64 8.89
N GLY A 84 28.88 0.82 10.06
CA GLY A 84 30.33 0.83 10.20
C GLY A 84 30.98 -0.48 9.75
N TRP A 85 30.36 -1.63 10.08
CA TRP A 85 30.78 -2.93 9.59
C TRP A 85 30.64 -3.07 8.07
N ALA A 86 29.46 -2.74 7.51
CA ALA A 86 29.19 -2.86 6.09
C ALA A 86 30.14 -2.00 5.24
N TRP A 87 30.43 -0.77 5.70
CA TRP A 87 31.44 0.10 5.10
C TRP A 87 32.81 -0.59 5.14
N ARG A 88 33.30 -0.99 6.32
CA ARG A 88 34.64 -1.60 6.47
C ARG A 88 34.82 -2.87 5.65
N SER A 89 33.76 -3.67 5.50
CA SER A 89 33.81 -4.92 4.73
C SER A 89 33.58 -4.75 3.23
N GLY A 90 33.36 -3.52 2.73
CA GLY A 90 33.11 -3.25 1.31
C GLY A 90 31.81 -3.86 0.77
N HIS A 91 30.91 -4.30 1.65
CA HIS A 91 29.65 -4.92 1.24
C HIS A 91 28.59 -3.85 1.01
N ALA A 92 28.16 -3.68 -0.24
CA ALA A 92 27.05 -2.78 -0.56
C ALA A 92 25.77 -3.22 0.16
N ALA A 93 25.20 -2.32 0.97
CA ALA A 93 23.89 -2.52 1.60
C ALA A 93 22.75 -2.20 0.61
N PHE A 94 22.97 -1.26 -0.30
CA PHE A 94 21.99 -0.79 -1.28
C PHE A 94 22.26 -1.37 -2.67
N PRO A 95 21.23 -1.49 -3.52
CA PRO A 95 21.42 -1.75 -4.94
C PRO A 95 22.31 -0.70 -5.61
N GLY A 96 23.11 -1.15 -6.57
CA GLY A 96 23.94 -0.30 -7.39
C GLY A 96 23.14 0.76 -8.15
N GLY A 97 23.18 2.02 -7.71
CA GLY A 97 22.41 3.11 -8.31
C GLY A 97 21.14 3.52 -7.54
N ALA A 98 20.96 3.04 -6.30
CA ALA A 98 19.89 3.50 -5.41
C ALA A 98 19.82 5.04 -5.29
N TRP A 99 20.97 5.72 -5.22
CA TRP A 99 21.00 7.19 -5.19
C TRP A 99 20.46 7.85 -6.45
N LYS A 100 20.65 7.24 -7.64
CA LYS A 100 20.09 7.76 -8.91
C LYS A 100 18.59 7.63 -8.90
N MET A 101 18.08 6.51 -8.39
CA MET A 101 16.65 6.30 -8.23
C MET A 101 16.04 7.33 -7.28
N LEU A 102 16.69 7.59 -6.13
CA LEU A 102 16.28 8.62 -5.19
C LEU A 102 16.24 10.01 -5.86
N ALA A 103 17.29 10.37 -6.60
CA ALA A 103 17.35 11.63 -7.33
C ALA A 103 16.22 11.77 -8.37
N LEU A 104 15.96 10.71 -9.15
CA LEU A 104 14.87 10.69 -10.14
C LEU A 104 13.48 10.74 -9.49
N SER A 105 13.32 10.16 -8.30
CA SER A 105 12.07 10.14 -7.55
C SER A 105 11.78 11.42 -6.77
N LEU A 106 12.73 12.36 -6.70
CA LEU A 106 12.63 13.54 -5.85
C LEU A 106 11.32 14.34 -6.05
N PRO A 107 10.82 14.59 -7.28
CA PRO A 107 9.53 15.28 -7.44
C PRO A 107 8.36 14.54 -6.77
N LEU A 108 8.30 13.21 -6.89
CA LEU A 108 7.24 12.40 -6.29
C LEU A 108 7.40 12.33 -4.76
N LEU A 109 8.63 12.22 -4.26
CA LEU A 109 8.90 12.25 -2.81
C LEU A 109 8.52 13.60 -2.20
N LEU A 110 8.83 14.71 -2.88
CA LEU A 110 8.44 16.05 -2.41
C LEU A 110 6.93 16.20 -2.34
N ILE A 111 6.20 15.76 -3.37
CA ILE A 111 4.73 15.74 -3.36
C ILE A 111 4.22 14.91 -2.18
N ALA A 112 4.66 13.66 -2.04
CA ALA A 112 4.21 12.76 -0.97
C ALA A 112 4.55 13.29 0.44
N SER A 113 5.69 13.96 0.59
CA SER A 113 6.11 14.59 1.86
C SER A 113 5.36 15.89 2.19
N ALA A 114 4.62 16.46 1.24
CA ALA A 114 3.77 17.62 1.47
C ALA A 114 2.29 17.25 1.66
N MET A 115 1.92 15.99 1.44
CA MET A 115 0.54 15.52 1.53
C MET A 115 0.06 15.44 2.98
N GLU A 116 -1.18 15.87 3.21
CA GLU A 116 -1.90 15.60 4.46
C GLU A 116 -2.65 14.25 4.41
N PRO A 117 -2.86 13.59 5.56
CA PRO A 117 -3.76 12.45 5.65
C PRO A 117 -5.15 12.78 5.15
N SER A 118 -5.77 11.85 4.43
CA SER A 118 -7.04 12.11 3.76
C SER A 118 -7.96 10.89 3.66
N GLN A 119 -7.47 9.68 3.89
CA GLN A 119 -8.27 8.47 3.69
C GLN A 119 -8.79 7.89 5.00
N TRP A 120 -9.96 7.26 4.94
CA TRP A 120 -10.64 6.67 6.09
C TRP A 120 -9.75 5.74 6.94
N ASP A 121 -9.01 4.80 6.30
CA ASP A 121 -8.21 3.84 7.08
C ASP A 121 -6.99 4.50 7.75
N GLU A 122 -6.53 5.67 7.27
CA GLU A 122 -5.45 6.43 7.91
C GLU A 122 -5.89 6.89 9.30
N PHE A 123 -7.08 7.49 9.37
CA PHE A 123 -7.62 8.05 10.61
C PHE A 123 -8.24 7.01 11.56
N SER A 124 -8.64 5.85 11.05
CA SER A 124 -9.23 4.79 11.88
C SER A 124 -8.20 3.82 12.46
N HIS A 125 -7.02 3.68 11.86
CA HIS A 125 -6.03 2.74 12.38
C HIS A 125 -4.57 3.14 12.15
N TRP A 126 -4.19 3.55 10.94
CA TRP A 126 -2.76 3.66 10.59
C TRP A 126 -2.01 4.85 11.20
N LEU A 127 -2.67 5.96 11.52
CA LEU A 127 -2.11 7.08 12.28
C LEU A 127 -2.36 7.01 13.80
N PRO A 128 -3.54 6.55 14.26
CA PRO A 128 -3.80 6.41 15.69
C PRO A 128 -2.88 5.42 16.39
N ALA A 129 -2.51 4.32 15.73
CA ALA A 129 -1.61 3.31 16.28
C ALA A 129 -0.20 3.85 16.61
N PRO A 130 0.53 4.48 15.67
CA PRO A 130 1.85 5.04 15.98
C PRO A 130 1.76 6.22 16.96
N ARG A 131 0.70 7.03 16.90
CA ARG A 131 0.47 8.11 17.88
C ARG A 131 0.34 7.55 19.30
N PHE A 132 -0.41 6.47 19.48
CA PHE A 132 -0.52 5.79 20.77
C PHE A 132 0.83 5.25 21.25
N LEU A 133 1.63 4.65 20.36
CA LEU A 133 2.98 4.21 20.73
C LEU A 133 3.89 5.37 21.14
N LEU A 134 3.81 6.53 20.46
CA LEU A 134 4.59 7.70 20.83
C LEU A 134 4.23 8.23 22.23
N LEU A 135 2.95 8.15 22.59
CA LEU A 135 2.42 8.62 23.87
C LEU A 135 2.67 7.65 25.03
N THR A 136 2.51 6.35 24.81
CA THR A 136 2.50 5.33 25.88
C THR A 136 3.74 4.45 25.91
N ASP A 137 4.51 4.43 24.81
CA ASP A 137 5.74 3.65 24.65
C ASP A 137 5.59 2.14 24.87
N ALA A 138 4.37 1.62 24.73
CA ALA A 138 4.02 0.23 24.94
C ALA A 138 2.81 -0.17 24.07
N PHE A 139 2.53 -1.47 23.99
CA PHE A 139 1.30 -1.95 23.36
C PHE A 139 0.05 -1.63 24.19
N PRO A 140 -1.13 -1.59 23.55
CA PRO A 140 -2.39 -1.60 24.27
C PRO A 140 -2.51 -2.83 25.18
N SER A 141 -3.06 -2.63 26.37
CA SER A 141 -3.38 -3.71 27.31
C SER A 141 -4.48 -3.26 28.26
N ALA A 142 -5.00 -4.15 29.11
CA ALA A 142 -5.93 -3.78 30.18
C ALA A 142 -5.38 -2.66 31.09
N THR A 143 -4.07 -2.63 31.35
CA THR A 143 -3.41 -1.58 32.16
C THR A 143 -2.98 -0.34 31.36
N ASN A 144 -2.98 -0.44 30.02
CA ASN A 144 -2.67 0.65 29.10
C ASN A 144 -3.75 0.70 28.02
N PRO A 145 -4.99 1.08 28.38
CA PRO A 145 -6.11 1.01 27.47
C PRO A 145 -5.95 2.01 26.32
N ILE A 146 -6.54 1.69 25.18
CA ILE A 146 -6.52 2.57 24.00
C ILE A 146 -7.25 3.86 24.34
N THR A 147 -6.55 4.97 24.24
CA THR A 147 -7.10 6.31 24.47
C THR A 147 -7.48 7.04 23.16
N GLY A 148 -7.27 6.39 22.01
CA GLY A 148 -7.43 6.98 20.68
C GLY A 148 -8.35 6.18 19.75
N THR A 149 -8.28 6.45 18.44
CA THR A 149 -9.29 6.03 17.46
C THR A 149 -9.03 4.68 16.79
N GLN A 150 -8.10 3.88 17.33
CA GLN A 150 -7.71 2.60 16.75
C GLN A 150 -8.90 1.64 16.73
N MET A 151 -9.49 1.43 15.56
CA MET A 151 -10.68 0.58 15.42
C MET A 151 -10.39 -0.91 15.65
N LEU A 152 -9.18 -1.36 15.31
CA LEU A 152 -8.77 -2.77 15.36
C LEU A 152 -7.44 -2.90 16.07
N PRO A 153 -7.41 -2.78 17.41
CA PRO A 153 -6.16 -2.72 18.16
C PRO A 153 -5.35 -4.01 18.17
N ALA A 154 -5.99 -5.16 17.89
CA ALA A 154 -5.29 -6.43 17.74
C ALA A 154 -4.67 -6.61 16.36
N TYR A 155 -4.78 -5.62 15.46
CA TYR A 155 -3.98 -5.63 14.24
C TYR A 155 -2.50 -5.63 14.60
N PRO A 156 -1.70 -6.50 13.96
CA PRO A 156 -0.26 -6.57 14.24
C PRO A 156 0.48 -5.27 13.85
N TYR A 157 1.59 -4.96 14.54
CA TYR A 157 2.16 -3.61 14.59
C TYR A 157 3.38 -3.38 13.68
N ALA A 158 3.78 -4.32 12.81
CA ALA A 158 4.99 -4.16 12.01
C ALA A 158 4.97 -2.87 11.16
N TRP A 159 3.84 -2.56 10.53
CA TRP A 159 3.70 -1.31 9.77
C TRP A 159 3.70 -0.07 10.67
N VAL A 160 3.02 -0.16 11.81
CA VAL A 160 2.92 0.90 12.83
C VAL A 160 4.29 1.29 13.38
N PHE A 161 5.19 0.33 13.57
CA PHE A 161 6.54 0.62 14.05
C PHE A 161 7.31 1.57 13.14
N LEU A 162 7.10 1.53 11.83
CA LEU A 162 7.85 2.39 10.93
C LEU A 162 7.48 3.87 11.11
N SER A 163 6.18 4.17 11.24
CA SER A 163 5.71 5.54 11.54
C SER A 163 6.13 5.97 12.95
N TYR A 164 6.06 5.07 13.94
CA TYR A 164 6.53 5.34 15.30
C TYR A 164 8.04 5.67 15.32
N LEU A 165 8.88 4.86 14.67
CA LEU A 165 10.34 5.08 14.61
C LEU A 165 10.69 6.35 13.83
N THR A 166 9.95 6.65 12.76
CA THR A 166 10.09 7.92 12.04
C THR A 166 9.81 9.09 12.98
N GLY A 167 8.72 9.02 13.76
CA GLY A 167 8.38 10.06 14.72
C GLY A 167 9.42 10.21 15.84
N ARG A 168 10.03 9.11 16.29
CA ARG A 168 11.15 9.16 17.25
C ARG A 168 12.40 9.83 16.67
N ILE A 169 12.69 9.63 15.38
CA ILE A 169 13.82 10.30 14.70
C ILE A 169 13.52 11.79 14.48
N ALA A 170 12.29 12.13 14.08
CA ALA A 170 11.88 13.51 13.82
C ALA A 170 11.64 14.34 15.09
N GLY A 171 11.32 13.69 16.22
CA GLY A 171 10.93 14.34 17.47
C GLY A 171 9.45 14.69 17.55
N PHE A 172 8.65 14.40 16.52
CA PHE A 172 7.20 14.62 16.47
C PHE A 172 6.53 13.59 15.55
N MET A 173 5.19 13.49 15.58
CA MET A 173 4.46 12.57 14.71
C MET A 173 4.54 13.04 13.23
N VAL A 174 5.14 12.22 12.37
CA VAL A 174 5.22 12.49 10.93
C VAL A 174 4.06 11.79 10.23
N ASP A 175 2.95 12.52 10.05
CA ASP A 175 1.69 11.95 9.55
C ASP A 175 1.82 11.28 8.16
N ASN A 176 2.69 11.80 7.29
CA ASN A 176 2.93 11.25 5.96
C ASN A 176 4.12 10.27 5.88
N ALA A 177 4.64 9.79 7.03
CA ALA A 177 5.70 8.80 7.02
C ALA A 177 5.32 7.54 6.22
N GLY A 178 4.07 7.09 6.36
CA GLY A 178 3.57 5.90 5.67
C GLY A 178 3.57 6.02 4.14
N SER A 179 3.24 7.19 3.58
CA SER A 179 3.24 7.42 2.13
C SER A 179 4.67 7.34 1.56
N LEU A 180 5.61 7.98 2.24
CA LEU A 180 7.03 7.97 1.87
C LEU A 180 7.64 6.58 1.96
N LEU A 181 7.32 5.83 3.02
CA LEU A 181 7.77 4.44 3.20
C LEU A 181 7.19 3.51 2.12
N ASN A 182 5.92 3.67 1.76
CA ASN A 182 5.29 2.94 0.66
C ASN A 182 6.01 3.19 -0.67
N LEU A 183 6.40 4.44 -0.97
CA LEU A 183 7.20 4.75 -2.15
C LEU A 183 8.57 4.07 -2.13
N LEU A 184 9.30 4.14 -1.02
CA LEU A 184 10.63 3.51 -0.90
C LEU A 184 10.57 1.98 -1.02
N LEU A 185 9.48 1.36 -0.51
CA LEU A 185 9.18 -0.05 -0.71
C LEU A 185 8.94 -0.38 -2.18
N LEU A 186 8.11 0.40 -2.88
CA LEU A 186 7.87 0.24 -4.32
C LEU A 186 9.14 0.47 -5.15
N PHE A 187 10.00 1.39 -4.75
CA PHE A 187 11.27 1.66 -5.42
C PHE A 187 12.22 0.46 -5.30
N SER A 188 12.31 -0.10 -4.10
CA SER A 188 13.09 -1.32 -3.87
C SER A 188 12.55 -2.51 -4.65
N PHE A 189 11.22 -2.61 -4.74
CA PHE A 189 10.59 -3.62 -5.59
C PHE A 189 10.83 -3.38 -7.09
N GLY A 190 10.90 -2.12 -7.53
CA GLY A 190 11.25 -1.72 -8.88
C GLY A 190 12.62 -2.24 -9.34
N PHE A 191 13.61 -2.24 -8.44
CA PHE A 191 14.90 -2.92 -8.69
C PHE A 191 14.73 -4.43 -8.91
N THR A 192 13.85 -5.08 -8.15
CA THR A 192 13.54 -6.51 -8.32
C THR A 192 12.91 -6.77 -9.68
N ALA A 193 11.93 -5.96 -10.08
CA ALA A 193 11.28 -6.08 -11.38
C ALA A 193 12.31 -5.96 -12.53
N LEU A 194 13.21 -4.97 -12.45
CA LEU A 194 14.28 -4.83 -13.44
C LEU A 194 15.24 -6.03 -13.45
N ARG A 195 15.63 -6.54 -12.26
CA ARG A 195 16.47 -7.74 -12.16
C ARG A 195 15.81 -8.94 -12.84
N LEU A 196 14.53 -9.18 -12.60
CA LEU A 196 13.80 -10.30 -13.19
C LEU A 196 13.73 -10.19 -14.71
N ALA A 197 13.48 -8.99 -15.24
CA ALA A 197 13.50 -8.75 -16.67
C ALA A 197 14.87 -9.04 -17.29
N LEU A 198 15.96 -8.61 -16.66
CA LEU A 198 17.33 -8.88 -17.11
C LEU A 198 17.67 -10.38 -17.00
N GLN A 199 17.30 -11.02 -15.89
CA GLN A 199 17.55 -12.44 -15.67
C GLN A 199 16.86 -13.31 -16.73
N ALA A 200 15.64 -12.96 -17.15
CA ALA A 200 14.94 -13.63 -18.23
C ALA A 200 15.67 -13.52 -19.59
N THR A 201 16.47 -12.47 -19.79
CA THR A 201 17.37 -12.34 -20.95
C THR A 201 18.70 -13.07 -20.81
N GLY A 202 18.96 -13.70 -19.66
CA GLY A 202 20.25 -14.32 -19.33
C GLY A 202 21.33 -13.30 -18.93
N ARG A 203 20.93 -12.10 -18.51
CA ARG A 203 21.85 -11.02 -18.10
C ARG A 203 21.74 -10.79 -16.59
N ASP A 204 22.87 -10.51 -15.97
CA ASP A 204 22.92 -10.08 -14.59
C ASP A 204 22.61 -8.60 -14.43
N MET A 205 22.17 -8.24 -13.22
CA MET A 205 22.02 -6.84 -12.82
C MET A 205 23.41 -6.18 -12.77
N PRO A 206 23.64 -5.04 -13.45
CA PRO A 206 24.95 -4.40 -13.42
C PRO A 206 25.24 -3.82 -12.03
N ALA A 207 26.51 -3.80 -11.63
CA ALA A 207 26.95 -3.29 -10.34
C ALA A 207 26.61 -1.81 -10.11
N HIS A 208 26.46 -1.04 -11.19
CA HIS A 208 26.00 0.34 -11.16
C HIS A 208 24.95 0.56 -12.25
N LEU A 209 23.72 0.91 -11.88
CA LEU A 209 22.70 1.28 -12.87
C LEU A 209 23.06 2.58 -13.59
N SER A 210 22.81 2.61 -14.90
CA SER A 210 22.73 3.85 -15.67
C SER A 210 21.45 4.62 -15.29
N TRP A 211 21.39 5.93 -15.58
CA TRP A 211 20.18 6.74 -15.35
C TRP A 211 18.91 6.16 -16.00
N PRO A 212 18.94 5.67 -17.26
CA PRO A 212 17.77 5.07 -17.88
C PRO A 212 17.32 3.78 -17.19
N LEU A 213 18.26 2.93 -16.75
CA LEU A 213 17.92 1.71 -16.02
C LEU A 213 17.35 2.03 -14.63
N ALA A 214 17.89 3.04 -13.94
CA ALA A 214 17.34 3.52 -12.67
C ALA A 214 15.91 4.07 -12.84
N ALA A 215 15.67 4.82 -13.93
CA ALA A 215 14.33 5.29 -14.28
C ALA A 215 13.37 4.13 -14.61
N LEU A 216 13.81 3.13 -15.37
CA LEU A 216 13.01 1.94 -15.66
C LEU A 216 12.69 1.13 -14.41
N ALA A 217 13.64 1.00 -13.47
CA ALA A 217 13.38 0.39 -12.17
C ALA A 217 12.29 1.17 -11.41
N LEU A 218 12.37 2.51 -11.41
CA LEU A 218 11.38 3.38 -10.76
C LEU A 218 9.99 3.26 -11.39
N MET A 219 9.93 3.27 -12.71
CA MET A 219 8.70 2.99 -13.44
C MET A 219 8.16 1.58 -13.14
N GLY A 220 9.02 0.58 -12.96
CA GLY A 220 8.64 -0.78 -12.57
C GLY A 220 7.85 -0.85 -11.26
N GLY A 221 8.23 -0.04 -10.27
CA GLY A 221 7.53 0.04 -8.98
C GLY A 221 6.24 0.85 -9.01
N VAL A 222 6.17 1.87 -9.89
CA VAL A 222 5.08 2.87 -9.91
C VAL A 222 4.26 2.79 -11.19
N ALA A 223 4.81 3.25 -12.32
CA ALA A 223 4.05 3.43 -13.57
C ALA A 223 3.62 2.11 -14.24
N PHE A 224 4.49 1.08 -14.20
CA PHE A 224 4.22 -0.25 -14.77
C PHE A 224 3.54 -1.19 -13.76
N ASN A 225 3.25 -0.69 -12.56
CA ASN A 225 2.52 -1.44 -11.55
C ASN A 225 1.01 -1.23 -11.74
N PRO A 226 0.27 -2.20 -12.31
CA PRO A 226 -1.14 -2.01 -12.62
C PRO A 226 -2.03 -1.96 -11.36
N SER A 227 -1.50 -2.30 -10.18
CA SER A 227 -2.18 -2.11 -8.90
C SER A 227 -1.82 -0.78 -8.22
N PHE A 228 -0.95 0.05 -8.79
CA PHE A 228 -0.64 1.35 -8.23
C PHE A 228 -1.87 2.26 -8.30
N VAL A 229 -2.30 2.73 -7.13
CA VAL A 229 -3.34 3.73 -6.98
C VAL A 229 -2.82 4.77 -6.01
N GLU A 230 -2.74 6.01 -6.46
CA GLU A 230 -2.20 7.14 -5.69
C GLU A 230 -2.89 7.28 -4.33
N LYS A 231 -4.23 7.15 -4.29
CA LYS A 231 -5.05 7.21 -3.06
C LYS A 231 -4.78 6.11 -2.03
N VAL A 232 -3.94 5.13 -2.36
CA VAL A 232 -3.54 4.03 -1.48
C VAL A 232 -2.03 4.02 -1.28
N ALA A 233 -1.25 4.15 -2.35
CA ALA A 233 0.20 4.09 -2.28
C ALA A 233 0.83 5.35 -1.68
N LEU A 234 0.17 6.51 -1.79
CA LEU A 234 0.63 7.78 -1.25
C LEU A 234 -0.06 8.14 0.06
N THR A 235 -0.49 7.15 0.82
CA THR A 235 -1.13 7.30 2.12
C THR A 235 -0.49 6.34 3.13
N ALA A 236 -0.90 6.42 4.40
CA ALA A 236 -0.45 5.49 5.43
C ALA A 236 -1.05 4.07 5.32
N TYR A 237 -1.76 3.75 4.23
CA TYR A 237 -2.35 2.43 4.03
C TYR A 237 -1.26 1.35 3.94
N ALA A 238 -1.47 0.25 4.67
CA ALA A 238 -0.58 -0.91 4.66
C ALA A 238 -0.79 -1.86 3.45
N ASP A 239 -1.67 -1.53 2.51
CA ASP A 239 -1.98 -2.36 1.34
C ASP A 239 -0.78 -2.45 0.40
N THR A 240 -0.09 -1.32 0.18
CA THR A 240 1.13 -1.27 -0.64
C THR A 240 2.28 -2.04 0.01
N SER A 241 2.51 -1.86 1.32
CA SER A 241 3.53 -2.61 2.04
C SER A 241 3.24 -4.12 2.09
N THR A 242 1.96 -4.50 2.21
CA THR A 242 1.50 -5.89 2.05
C THR A 242 1.86 -6.43 0.67
N SER A 243 1.51 -5.69 -0.39
CA SER A 243 1.83 -6.06 -1.78
C SER A 243 3.32 -6.29 -2.01
N VAL A 244 4.16 -5.40 -1.47
CA VAL A 244 5.62 -5.49 -1.56
C VAL A 244 6.15 -6.72 -0.83
N CYS A 245 5.65 -7.01 0.37
CA CYS A 245 6.04 -8.22 1.10
C CYS A 245 5.58 -9.49 0.39
N VAL A 246 4.37 -9.54 -0.15
CA VAL A 246 3.86 -10.65 -0.98
C VAL A 246 4.74 -10.84 -2.21
N GLY A 247 5.06 -9.76 -2.92
CA GLY A 247 5.92 -9.80 -4.09
C GLY A 247 7.31 -10.33 -3.77
N PHE A 248 7.98 -9.80 -2.74
CA PHE A 248 9.30 -10.28 -2.32
C PHE A 248 9.26 -11.74 -1.87
N ALA A 249 8.25 -12.13 -1.09
CA ALA A 249 8.05 -13.52 -0.68
C ALA A 249 7.88 -14.44 -1.89
N ALA A 250 7.09 -14.05 -2.90
CA ALA A 250 6.92 -14.82 -4.12
C ALA A 250 8.23 -14.94 -4.92
N VAL A 251 9.00 -13.86 -5.07
CA VAL A 251 10.31 -13.91 -5.76
C VAL A 251 11.30 -14.80 -5.03
N LEU A 252 11.37 -14.71 -3.70
CA LEU A 252 12.26 -15.55 -2.88
C LEU A 252 11.85 -17.02 -2.94
N ALA A 253 10.55 -17.32 -2.87
CA ALA A 253 10.03 -18.68 -3.06
C ALA A 253 10.35 -19.23 -4.46
N TRP A 254 10.18 -18.43 -5.51
CA TRP A 254 10.53 -18.80 -6.87
C TRP A 254 12.04 -19.07 -7.04
N ARG A 255 12.90 -18.21 -6.49
CA ARG A 255 14.36 -18.39 -6.53
C ARG A 255 14.80 -19.64 -5.77
N LEU A 256 14.21 -19.88 -4.59
CA LEU A 256 14.41 -21.10 -3.80
C LEU A 256 14.06 -22.35 -4.62
N LEU A 257 12.92 -22.35 -5.32
CA LEU A 257 12.50 -23.48 -6.16
C LEU A 257 13.47 -23.70 -7.33
N CYS A 258 13.94 -22.62 -7.97
CA CYS A 258 14.97 -22.72 -9.01
C CYS A 258 16.29 -23.27 -8.47
N ALA A 259 16.76 -22.80 -7.30
CA ALA A 259 17.96 -23.30 -6.66
C ALA A 259 17.84 -24.78 -6.28
N LEU A 260 16.68 -25.22 -5.79
CA LEU A 260 16.40 -26.63 -5.51
C LEU A 260 16.45 -27.48 -6.78
N ALA A 261 15.84 -27.03 -7.88
CA ALA A 261 15.86 -27.73 -9.15
C ALA A 261 17.27 -27.86 -9.74
N GLU A 262 18.15 -26.90 -9.42
CA GLU A 262 19.57 -26.92 -9.80
C GLU A 262 20.47 -27.66 -8.78
N GLY A 263 19.90 -28.22 -7.72
CA GLY A 263 20.66 -28.92 -6.66
C GLY A 263 21.43 -28.00 -5.70
N LYS A 264 21.24 -26.68 -5.76
CA LYS A 264 21.92 -25.67 -4.93
C LYS A 264 21.22 -25.46 -3.59
N ILE A 265 21.35 -26.44 -2.69
CA ILE A 265 20.63 -26.47 -1.39
C ILE A 265 20.95 -25.26 -0.51
N GLU A 266 22.21 -24.82 -0.44
CA GLU A 266 22.60 -23.69 0.40
C GLU A 266 21.99 -22.36 -0.07
N ASP A 267 21.91 -22.15 -1.39
CA ASP A 267 21.25 -20.96 -1.94
C ASP A 267 19.74 -21.00 -1.68
N ALA A 268 19.12 -22.18 -1.81
CA ALA A 268 17.71 -22.38 -1.47
C ALA A 268 17.44 -22.12 0.02
N LYS A 269 18.34 -22.55 0.91
CA LYS A 269 18.25 -22.29 2.36
C LYS A 269 18.40 -20.80 2.70
N ARG A 270 19.31 -20.08 2.02
CA ARG A 270 19.45 -18.62 2.17
C ARG A 270 18.18 -17.88 1.74
N ASP A 271 17.62 -18.24 0.58
CA ASP A 271 16.39 -17.61 0.09
C ASP A 271 15.17 -18.01 0.95
N ALA A 272 15.17 -19.21 1.55
CA ALA A 272 14.17 -19.63 2.54
C ALA A 272 14.22 -18.81 3.83
N TRP A 273 15.42 -18.55 4.35
CA TRP A 273 15.60 -17.69 5.52
C TRP A 273 15.10 -16.26 5.26
N ARG A 274 15.48 -15.68 4.11
CA ARG A 274 14.98 -14.36 3.68
C ARG A 274 13.47 -14.37 3.51
N PHE A 275 12.92 -15.43 2.92
CA PHE A 275 11.48 -15.63 2.80
C PHE A 275 10.83 -15.62 4.18
N GLY A 276 11.36 -16.38 5.15
CA GLY A 276 10.82 -16.44 6.51
C GLY A 276 10.81 -15.07 7.20
N LEU A 277 11.87 -14.27 7.02
CA LEU A 277 11.92 -12.90 7.53
C LEU A 277 10.90 -11.97 6.86
N VAL A 278 10.79 -12.01 5.53
CA VAL A 278 9.77 -11.23 4.79
C VAL A 278 8.35 -11.68 5.19
N ALA A 279 8.14 -12.98 5.36
CA ALA A 279 6.87 -13.54 5.80
C ALA A 279 6.53 -13.13 7.23
N ALA A 280 7.52 -13.04 8.13
CA ALA A 280 7.34 -12.54 9.49
C ALA A 280 6.83 -11.11 9.50
N VAL A 281 7.35 -10.25 8.62
CA VAL A 281 6.79 -8.91 8.39
C VAL A 281 5.37 -9.01 7.84
N LEU A 282 5.17 -9.78 6.76
CA LEU A 282 3.89 -9.87 6.05
C LEU A 282 2.73 -10.15 7.01
N ILE A 283 2.84 -11.19 7.83
CA ILE A 283 1.78 -11.56 8.78
C ILE A 283 1.68 -10.61 9.97
N ASN A 284 2.74 -9.85 10.26
CA ASN A 284 2.79 -8.86 11.34
C ASN A 284 2.41 -7.45 10.85
N ILE A 285 1.96 -7.28 9.60
CA ILE A 285 1.39 -6.02 9.09
C ILE A 285 -0.12 -5.94 9.36
N LYS A 286 -0.86 -7.03 9.10
CA LYS A 286 -2.34 -7.12 9.19
C LYS A 286 -2.74 -8.57 9.47
N GLN A 287 -3.86 -8.76 10.18
CA GLN A 287 -4.44 -10.09 10.44
C GLN A 287 -4.71 -10.87 9.14
N THR A 288 -5.26 -10.22 8.11
CA THR A 288 -5.63 -10.87 6.84
C THR A 288 -4.43 -11.34 6.02
N ASN A 289 -3.21 -10.88 6.35
CA ASN A 289 -2.00 -11.23 5.60
C ASN A 289 -1.54 -12.68 5.84
N LEU A 290 -2.12 -13.37 6.82
CA LEU A 290 -1.97 -14.83 6.96
C LEU A 290 -2.39 -15.56 5.68
N VAL A 291 -3.40 -15.06 4.97
CA VAL A 291 -3.94 -15.69 3.77
C VAL A 291 -2.94 -15.71 2.61
N PRO A 292 -2.43 -14.56 2.10
CA PRO A 292 -1.44 -14.59 1.04
C PRO A 292 -0.16 -15.34 1.45
N TYR A 293 0.23 -15.32 2.73
CA TYR A 293 1.33 -16.14 3.25
C TYR A 293 1.07 -17.64 3.05
N VAL A 294 -0.08 -18.16 3.50
CA VAL A 294 -0.45 -19.57 3.35
C VAL A 294 -0.58 -19.94 1.87
N LEU A 295 -1.15 -19.07 1.04
CA LEU A 295 -1.28 -19.31 -0.40
C LEU A 295 0.09 -19.41 -1.09
N ILE A 296 1.07 -18.57 -0.73
CA ILE A 296 2.44 -18.67 -1.26
C ILE A 296 3.09 -20.00 -0.84
N LEU A 297 2.93 -20.42 0.42
CA LEU A 297 3.45 -21.72 0.87
C LEU A 297 2.80 -22.89 0.12
N ALA A 298 1.47 -22.90 0.01
CA ALA A 298 0.72 -23.95 -0.66
C ALA A 298 1.11 -24.06 -2.14
N THR A 299 1.22 -22.92 -2.84
CA THR A 299 1.62 -22.88 -4.25
C THR A 299 3.10 -23.22 -4.45
N THR A 300 3.98 -22.88 -3.50
CA THR A 300 5.37 -23.35 -3.49
C THR A 300 5.43 -24.88 -3.39
N GLY A 301 4.63 -25.47 -2.50
CA GLY A 301 4.47 -26.92 -2.38
C GLY A 301 3.94 -27.55 -3.66
N LEU A 302 2.91 -26.94 -4.28
CA LEU A 302 2.37 -27.39 -5.56
C LEU A 302 3.42 -27.39 -6.68
N VAL A 303 4.25 -26.34 -6.77
CA VAL A 303 5.34 -26.28 -7.75
C VAL A 303 6.35 -27.40 -7.51
N ALA A 304 6.76 -27.63 -6.26
CA ALA A 304 7.71 -28.69 -5.94
C ALA A 304 7.15 -30.11 -6.16
N LEU A 305 5.84 -30.30 -5.95
CA LEU A 305 5.16 -31.56 -6.31
C LEU A 305 5.11 -31.77 -7.83
N ARG A 306 4.97 -30.67 -8.59
CA ARG A 306 4.81 -30.75 -10.04
C ARG A 306 6.14 -30.87 -10.79
N ASP A 307 7.18 -30.26 -10.27
CA ASP A 307 8.50 -30.18 -10.90
C ASP A 307 9.34 -31.44 -10.60
N PRO A 308 9.60 -32.31 -11.59
CA PRO A 308 10.38 -33.51 -11.37
C PRO A 308 11.85 -33.23 -11.00
N ALA A 309 12.36 -32.02 -11.24
CA ALA A 309 13.73 -31.65 -10.86
C ALA A 309 13.87 -31.36 -9.35
N ILE A 310 12.75 -31.16 -8.63
CA ILE A 310 12.76 -30.83 -7.20
C ILE A 310 12.44 -32.09 -6.39
N ARG A 311 13.39 -32.52 -5.55
CA ARG A 311 13.12 -33.62 -4.61
C ARG A 311 12.36 -33.08 -3.40
N LEU A 312 11.16 -33.59 -3.12
CA LEU A 312 10.32 -33.15 -1.99
C LEU A 312 11.03 -33.19 -0.64
N ILE A 313 11.92 -34.18 -0.44
CA ILE A 313 12.72 -34.26 0.80
C ILE A 313 13.68 -33.08 0.97
N GLN A 314 14.18 -32.50 -0.13
CA GLN A 314 14.99 -31.28 -0.06
C GLN A 314 14.14 -30.09 0.32
N LEU A 315 12.92 -29.96 -0.23
CA LEU A 315 11.99 -28.92 0.20
C LEU A 315 11.65 -29.07 1.68
N ALA A 316 11.33 -30.28 2.15
CA ALA A 316 10.99 -30.54 3.56
C ALA A 316 12.10 -30.09 4.53
N LYS A 317 13.38 -30.25 4.16
CA LYS A 317 14.53 -29.77 4.95
C LYS A 317 14.63 -28.23 5.02
N ILE A 318 14.05 -27.54 4.04
CA ILE A 318 14.10 -26.08 3.91
C ILE A 318 12.87 -25.41 4.56
N VAL A 319 11.72 -26.09 4.60
CA VAL A 319 10.47 -25.58 5.18
C VAL A 319 10.64 -24.96 6.59
N PRO A 320 11.41 -25.53 7.54
CA PRO A 320 11.64 -24.90 8.84
C PRO A 320 12.22 -23.49 8.75
N TRP A 321 13.10 -23.23 7.78
CA TRP A 321 13.69 -21.90 7.55
C TRP A 321 12.70 -20.93 6.93
N MET A 322 11.75 -21.43 6.12
CA MET A 322 10.69 -20.63 5.52
C MET A 322 9.61 -20.23 6.55
N ILE A 323 9.27 -21.12 7.47
CA ILE A 323 8.13 -20.95 8.38
C ILE A 323 8.55 -20.45 9.75
N GLY A 324 9.75 -20.80 10.24
CA GLY A 324 10.18 -20.53 11.61
C GLY A 324 10.02 -19.09 12.06
N PRO A 325 10.62 -18.09 11.36
CA PRO A 325 10.52 -16.69 11.77
C PRO A 325 9.08 -16.16 11.79
N SER A 326 8.28 -16.50 10.78
CA SER A 326 6.89 -16.07 10.68
C SER A 326 6.00 -16.77 11.71
N LEU A 327 6.17 -18.06 11.95
CA LEU A 327 5.41 -18.77 12.97
C LEU A 327 5.70 -18.23 14.37
N MET A 328 6.97 -17.94 14.68
CA MET A 328 7.36 -17.34 15.95
C MET A 328 6.65 -16.01 16.20
N ILE A 329 6.72 -15.06 15.25
CA ILE A 329 6.10 -13.75 15.43
C ILE A 329 4.57 -13.85 15.50
N TYR A 330 3.97 -14.75 14.73
CA TYR A 330 2.52 -15.02 14.79
C TYR A 330 2.10 -15.46 16.18
N LEU A 331 2.76 -16.48 16.73
CA LEU A 331 2.41 -17.06 18.03
C LEU A 331 2.58 -16.04 19.15
N VAL A 332 3.64 -15.22 19.10
CA VAL A 332 3.89 -14.16 20.07
C VAL A 332 2.80 -13.09 20.04
N TRP A 333 2.40 -12.66 18.84
CA TRP A 333 1.30 -11.71 18.71
C TRP A 333 -0.03 -12.30 19.15
N ARG A 334 -0.35 -13.55 18.75
CA ARG A 334 -1.57 -14.24 19.20
C ARG A 334 -1.63 -14.42 20.71
N TYR A 335 -0.48 -14.70 21.34
CA TYR A 335 -0.38 -14.74 22.79
C TYR A 335 -0.75 -13.38 23.40
N HIS A 336 -0.17 -12.29 22.91
CA HIS A 336 -0.49 -10.95 23.39
C HIS A 336 -1.98 -10.59 23.22
N VAL A 337 -2.56 -10.85 22.05
CA VAL A 337 -4.00 -10.61 21.83
C VAL A 337 -4.85 -11.41 22.81
N ALA A 338 -4.51 -12.68 23.05
CA ALA A 338 -5.26 -13.54 23.95
C ALA A 338 -5.15 -13.13 25.43
N THR A 339 -4.00 -12.59 25.87
CA THR A 339 -3.77 -12.30 27.30
C THR A 339 -3.93 -10.84 27.68
N ALA A 340 -3.65 -9.90 26.76
CA ALA A 340 -3.61 -8.46 27.08
C ALA A 340 -4.85 -7.70 26.59
N MET A 341 -5.58 -8.26 25.61
CA MET A 341 -6.76 -7.62 25.02
C MET A 341 -8.08 -8.32 25.39
N ASP A 342 -8.06 -9.18 26.41
CA ASP A 342 -9.29 -9.75 26.94
C ASP A 342 -10.21 -8.64 27.48
N GLY A 343 -11.51 -8.74 27.20
CA GLY A 343 -12.51 -7.73 27.57
C GLY A 343 -12.58 -6.47 26.69
N PHE A 344 -11.77 -6.34 25.64
CA PHE A 344 -11.91 -5.23 24.69
C PHE A 344 -13.16 -5.44 23.80
N PRO A 345 -14.02 -4.41 23.60
CA PRO A 345 -15.29 -4.58 22.88
C PRO A 345 -15.13 -5.01 21.41
N ILE A 346 -14.11 -4.47 20.73
CA ILE A 346 -13.76 -4.77 19.35
C ILE A 346 -12.25 -4.87 19.27
N THR A 347 -11.74 -6.07 19.03
CA THR A 347 -10.30 -6.35 18.90
C THR A 347 -9.93 -6.66 17.47
N GLU A 348 -10.69 -7.55 16.83
CA GLU A 348 -10.41 -8.15 15.53
C GLU A 348 -11.64 -8.16 14.62
N ALA A 349 -11.40 -8.30 13.32
CA ALA A 349 -12.48 -8.60 12.38
C ALA A 349 -12.99 -10.03 12.62
N VAL A 350 -14.31 -10.19 12.70
CA VAL A 350 -14.98 -11.47 12.96
C VAL A 350 -15.86 -11.90 11.79
N PHE A 351 -16.12 -13.20 11.71
CA PHE A 351 -17.11 -13.75 10.78
C PHE A 351 -18.53 -13.52 11.31
N LEU A 352 -19.47 -13.41 10.38
CA LEU A 352 -20.90 -13.52 10.67
C LEU A 352 -21.22 -14.93 11.17
N GLN A 353 -22.32 -15.04 11.91
CA GLN A 353 -22.86 -16.36 12.23
C GLN A 353 -23.23 -17.08 10.93
N PHE A 354 -23.09 -18.41 10.91
CA PHE A 354 -23.31 -19.19 9.68
C PHE A 354 -24.70 -18.99 9.07
N ALA A 355 -25.73 -18.77 9.92
CA ALA A 355 -27.09 -18.47 9.47
C ALA A 355 -27.22 -17.12 8.74
N ASP A 356 -26.32 -16.17 9.01
CA ASP A 356 -26.31 -14.83 8.44
C ASP A 356 -25.36 -14.73 7.23
N TRP A 357 -24.79 -15.85 6.76
CA TRP A 357 -23.93 -15.84 5.60
C TRP A 357 -24.73 -15.51 4.33
N ASN A 358 -24.14 -14.69 3.45
CA ASN A 358 -24.77 -14.22 2.22
C ASN A 358 -24.78 -15.30 1.11
N VAL A 359 -25.10 -16.56 1.43
CA VAL A 359 -25.02 -17.70 0.51
C VAL A 359 -25.94 -17.50 -0.70
N GLU A 360 -27.16 -17.00 -0.48
CA GLU A 360 -28.12 -16.72 -1.56
C GLU A 360 -27.65 -15.59 -2.49
N ALA A 361 -26.79 -14.68 -1.99
CA ALA A 361 -26.27 -13.55 -2.76
C ALA A 361 -25.04 -13.90 -3.59
N ILE A 362 -24.49 -15.12 -3.53
CA ILE A 362 -23.27 -15.52 -4.25
C ILE A 362 -23.30 -15.15 -5.74
N PRO A 363 -24.37 -15.40 -6.52
CA PRO A 363 -24.40 -15.01 -7.94
C PRO A 363 -24.24 -13.50 -8.15
N GLN A 364 -24.87 -12.68 -7.30
CA GLN A 364 -24.78 -11.23 -7.35
C GLN A 364 -23.41 -10.72 -6.92
N ILE A 365 -22.83 -11.31 -5.87
CA ILE A 365 -21.46 -11.02 -5.41
C ILE A 365 -20.48 -11.28 -6.55
N LEU A 366 -20.55 -12.45 -7.20
CA LEU A 366 -19.71 -12.81 -8.34
C LEU A 366 -19.88 -11.84 -9.53
N ALA A 367 -21.11 -11.45 -9.86
CA ALA A 367 -21.37 -10.47 -10.91
C ALA A 367 -20.74 -9.11 -10.60
N SER A 368 -20.83 -8.65 -9.35
CA SER A 368 -20.20 -7.41 -8.89
C SER A 368 -18.67 -7.49 -8.87
N MET A 369 -18.09 -8.60 -8.40
CA MET A 369 -16.65 -8.85 -8.49
C MET A 369 -16.17 -8.81 -9.94
N LEU A 370 -16.89 -9.46 -10.87
CA LEU A 370 -16.57 -9.45 -12.30
C LEU A 370 -16.67 -8.04 -12.91
N LYS A 371 -17.70 -7.26 -12.55
CA LYS A 371 -17.86 -5.87 -12.96
C LYS A 371 -16.67 -5.02 -12.50
N VAL A 372 -16.22 -5.20 -11.26
CA VAL A 372 -15.04 -4.49 -10.75
C VAL A 372 -13.77 -4.98 -11.48
N ALA A 373 -13.59 -6.28 -11.66
CA ALA A 373 -12.42 -6.86 -12.33
C ALA A 373 -12.26 -6.36 -13.77
N THR A 374 -13.35 -6.32 -14.54
CA THR A 374 -13.37 -5.79 -15.91
C THR A 374 -13.03 -4.28 -15.95
N SER A 375 -13.47 -3.50 -14.95
CA SER A 375 -13.07 -2.09 -14.80
C SER A 375 -11.59 -1.87 -14.43
N LYS A 376 -10.86 -2.95 -14.13
CA LYS A 376 -9.45 -3.00 -13.74
C LYS A 376 -8.67 -3.94 -14.65
N GLY A 377 -9.05 -3.98 -15.93
CA GLY A 377 -8.57 -4.96 -16.91
C GLY A 377 -7.06 -5.03 -17.10
N ALA A 378 -6.29 -3.98 -16.79
CA ALA A 378 -4.82 -4.05 -16.86
C ALA A 378 -4.25 -5.08 -15.86
N TYR A 379 -4.67 -5.03 -14.60
CA TYR A 379 -4.23 -5.99 -13.58
C TYR A 379 -4.81 -7.38 -13.84
N PHE A 380 -6.14 -7.47 -13.94
CA PHE A 380 -6.83 -8.76 -14.11
C PHE A 380 -6.48 -9.44 -15.43
N GLY A 381 -6.18 -8.67 -16.50
CA GLY A 381 -5.71 -9.22 -17.77
C GLY A 381 -4.33 -9.87 -17.65
N VAL A 382 -3.38 -9.21 -17.00
CA VAL A 382 -2.05 -9.81 -16.73
C VAL A 382 -2.18 -11.06 -15.86
N MET A 383 -3.03 -11.01 -14.82
CA MET A 383 -3.24 -12.16 -13.94
C MET A 383 -3.99 -13.31 -14.63
N ALA A 384 -4.94 -13.02 -15.51
CA ALA A 384 -5.58 -14.04 -16.35
C ALA A 384 -4.55 -14.75 -17.25
N VAL A 385 -3.62 -13.99 -17.84
CA VAL A 385 -2.50 -14.57 -18.59
C VAL A 385 -1.61 -15.43 -17.68
N ALA A 386 -1.28 -14.96 -16.48
CA ALA A 386 -0.52 -15.74 -15.50
C ALA A 386 -1.23 -17.07 -15.15
N VAL A 387 -2.55 -17.05 -14.96
CA VAL A 387 -3.37 -18.25 -14.73
C VAL A 387 -3.35 -19.21 -15.92
N MET A 388 -3.45 -18.70 -17.15
CA MET A 388 -3.34 -19.56 -18.35
C MET A 388 -1.98 -20.26 -18.43
N PHE A 389 -0.88 -19.54 -18.15
CA PHE A 389 0.46 -20.13 -18.10
C PHE A 389 0.67 -21.04 -16.89
N ALA A 390 0.03 -20.77 -15.76
CA ALA A 390 0.01 -21.65 -14.60
C ALA A 390 -0.65 -22.99 -14.95
N ALA A 391 -1.84 -22.96 -15.53
CA ALA A 391 -2.55 -24.15 -15.98
C ALA A 391 -1.73 -24.94 -17.01
N ARG A 392 -1.13 -24.24 -17.98
CA ARG A 392 -0.19 -24.87 -18.92
C ARG A 392 0.99 -25.50 -18.19
N GLY A 393 1.59 -24.84 -17.21
CA GLY A 393 2.72 -25.34 -16.42
C GLY A 393 2.37 -26.58 -15.58
N LEU A 394 1.13 -26.67 -15.09
CA LEU A 394 0.61 -27.85 -14.41
C LEU A 394 0.41 -29.04 -15.38
N ILE A 395 0.18 -28.80 -16.66
CA ILE A 395 0.05 -29.88 -17.66
C ILE A 395 1.42 -30.22 -18.26
N ARG A 396 2.15 -29.20 -18.71
CA ARG A 396 3.46 -29.27 -19.37
C ARG A 396 4.42 -28.33 -18.66
N PHE A 397 5.15 -28.89 -17.70
CA PHE A 397 6.09 -28.14 -16.89
C PHE A 397 7.35 -27.83 -17.71
N ASP A 398 7.73 -26.55 -17.77
CA ASP A 398 8.85 -26.06 -18.59
C ASP A 398 9.64 -24.96 -17.85
N GLY A 399 10.61 -25.40 -17.06
CA GLY A 399 11.66 -24.56 -16.50
C GLY A 399 11.22 -23.46 -15.50
N PRO A 400 12.06 -22.42 -15.33
CA PRO A 400 11.83 -21.35 -14.35
C PRO A 400 10.54 -20.54 -14.57
N PHE A 401 10.12 -20.36 -15.82
CA PHE A 401 8.91 -19.58 -16.10
C PHE A 401 7.63 -20.33 -15.70
N ALA A 402 7.60 -21.66 -15.88
CA ALA A 402 6.47 -22.48 -15.40
C ALA A 402 6.34 -22.40 -13.86
N ARG A 403 7.46 -22.49 -13.13
CA ARG A 403 7.49 -22.28 -11.66
C ARG A 403 6.87 -20.95 -11.26
N LEU A 404 7.32 -19.88 -11.90
CA LEU A 404 6.84 -18.53 -11.62
C LEU A 404 5.35 -18.37 -11.93
N SER A 405 4.92 -18.91 -13.07
CA SER A 405 3.53 -18.83 -13.52
C SER A 405 2.59 -19.56 -12.57
N ILE A 406 2.93 -20.80 -12.17
CA ILE A 406 2.15 -21.58 -11.19
C ILE A 406 2.07 -20.85 -9.85
N LEU A 407 3.17 -20.26 -9.39
CA LEU A 407 3.20 -19.48 -8.15
C LEU A 407 2.27 -18.25 -8.24
N CYS A 408 2.45 -17.39 -9.24
CA CYS A 408 1.63 -16.17 -9.38
C CYS A 408 0.15 -16.48 -9.65
N GLY A 409 -0.14 -17.40 -10.58
CA GLY A 409 -1.50 -17.78 -10.93
C GLY A 409 -2.22 -18.53 -9.81
N GLY A 410 -1.51 -19.41 -9.09
CA GLY A 410 -2.06 -20.14 -7.95
C GLY A 410 -2.40 -19.22 -6.78
N VAL A 411 -1.51 -18.27 -6.43
CA VAL A 411 -1.78 -17.31 -5.35
C VAL A 411 -2.95 -16.43 -5.72
N PHE A 412 -3.02 -15.96 -6.97
CA PHE A 412 -4.13 -15.14 -7.45
C PHE A 412 -5.47 -15.87 -7.36
N LEU A 413 -5.60 -17.08 -7.92
CA LEU A 413 -6.85 -17.84 -7.85
C LEU A 413 -7.27 -18.19 -6.42
N GLY A 414 -6.29 -18.57 -5.58
CA GLY A 414 -6.56 -18.83 -4.16
C GLY A 414 -7.05 -17.58 -3.43
N TYR A 415 -6.48 -16.42 -3.74
CA TYR A 415 -6.86 -15.15 -3.12
C TYR A 415 -8.24 -14.68 -3.59
N GLU A 416 -8.57 -14.82 -4.87
CA GLU A 416 -9.91 -14.53 -5.40
C GLU A 416 -10.99 -15.43 -4.78
N SER A 417 -10.66 -16.71 -4.56
CA SER A 417 -11.54 -17.65 -3.87
C SER A 417 -11.75 -17.24 -2.41
N PHE A 418 -10.69 -16.80 -1.73
CA PHE A 418 -10.78 -16.25 -0.38
C PHE A 418 -11.60 -14.96 -0.33
N MET A 419 -11.44 -14.05 -1.31
CA MET A 419 -12.23 -12.83 -1.38
C MET A 419 -13.72 -13.10 -1.51
N LEU A 420 -14.11 -14.06 -2.36
CA LEU A 420 -15.49 -14.52 -2.45
C LEU A 420 -15.98 -15.04 -1.10
N PHE A 421 -15.20 -15.90 -0.44
CA PHE A 421 -15.54 -16.44 0.88
C PHE A 421 -15.76 -15.32 1.91
N ILE A 422 -14.89 -14.30 1.95
CA ILE A 422 -15.03 -13.18 2.87
C ILE A 422 -16.30 -12.34 2.61
N TYR A 423 -16.66 -12.09 1.34
CA TYR A 423 -17.92 -11.40 1.05
C TYR A 423 -19.15 -12.21 1.48
N VAL A 424 -19.07 -13.53 1.45
CA VAL A 424 -20.15 -14.39 1.93
C VAL A 424 -20.21 -14.43 3.46
N ALA A 425 -19.07 -14.55 4.12
CA ALA A 425 -18.99 -14.92 5.53
C ALA A 425 -18.69 -13.77 6.51
N SER A 426 -18.29 -12.58 6.05
CA SER A 426 -17.84 -11.48 6.93
C SER A 426 -18.47 -10.12 6.60
N PHE A 427 -18.82 -9.84 5.35
CA PHE A 427 -19.44 -8.57 4.98
C PHE A 427 -20.96 -8.59 5.20
N GLY A 428 -21.52 -7.47 5.67
CA GLY A 428 -22.96 -7.27 5.64
C GLY A 428 -23.50 -7.30 4.21
N GLU A 429 -24.75 -7.74 4.03
CA GLU A 429 -25.36 -8.08 2.74
C GLU A 429 -25.19 -6.99 1.67
N GLY A 430 -25.46 -5.72 2.00
CA GLY A 430 -25.31 -4.60 1.06
C GLY A 430 -23.87 -4.36 0.59
N SER A 431 -22.91 -4.45 1.52
CA SER A 431 -21.49 -4.33 1.21
C SER A 431 -20.97 -5.54 0.42
N ALA A 432 -21.52 -6.73 0.68
CA ALA A 432 -21.20 -7.95 -0.05
C ALA A 432 -21.71 -7.90 -1.50
N LYS A 433 -22.99 -7.59 -1.70
CA LYS A 433 -23.62 -7.50 -3.03
C LYS A 433 -22.99 -6.45 -3.93
N SER A 434 -22.43 -5.38 -3.36
CA SER A 434 -21.71 -4.33 -4.10
C SER A 434 -20.22 -4.63 -4.29
N ALA A 435 -19.70 -5.72 -3.70
CA ALA A 435 -18.28 -6.07 -3.65
C ALA A 435 -17.41 -4.87 -3.19
N VAL A 436 -17.84 -4.20 -2.11
CA VAL A 436 -17.20 -2.96 -1.64
C VAL A 436 -15.71 -3.18 -1.39
N SER A 437 -14.87 -2.27 -1.87
CA SER A 437 -13.41 -2.35 -1.74
C SER A 437 -12.73 -3.57 -2.38
N PHE A 438 -13.41 -4.36 -3.24
CA PHE A 438 -12.82 -5.55 -3.87
C PHE A 438 -11.51 -5.27 -4.61
N TRP A 439 -11.46 -4.17 -5.36
CA TRP A 439 -10.23 -3.74 -6.03
C TRP A 439 -9.09 -3.42 -5.06
N ARG A 440 -9.40 -2.76 -3.93
CA ARG A 440 -8.40 -2.42 -2.92
C ARG A 440 -7.79 -3.69 -2.34
N TYR A 441 -8.61 -4.67 -1.98
CA TYR A 441 -8.11 -5.93 -1.42
C TYR A 441 -7.24 -6.72 -2.39
N ASN A 442 -7.51 -6.62 -3.70
CA ASN A 442 -6.66 -7.21 -4.73
C ASN A 442 -5.27 -6.55 -4.86
N MET A 443 -5.10 -5.32 -4.36
CA MET A 443 -3.77 -4.68 -4.30
C MET A 443 -2.80 -5.44 -3.39
N HIS A 444 -3.29 -6.20 -2.39
CA HIS A 444 -2.46 -7.02 -1.51
C HIS A 444 -1.59 -8.03 -2.27
N ILE A 445 -2.05 -8.49 -3.44
CA ILE A 445 -1.31 -9.41 -4.31
C ILE A 445 -0.96 -8.75 -5.67
N GLY A 446 -1.08 -7.43 -5.73
CA GLY A 446 -0.88 -6.61 -6.93
C GLY A 446 0.47 -6.83 -7.61
N LEU A 447 1.56 -6.83 -6.83
CA LEU A 447 2.92 -6.95 -7.37
C LEU A 447 3.27 -8.32 -7.96
N LEU A 448 2.43 -9.34 -7.81
CA LEU A 448 2.55 -10.59 -8.56
C LEU A 448 2.42 -10.34 -10.07
N SER A 449 1.58 -9.39 -10.49
CA SER A 449 1.46 -9.02 -11.90
C SER A 449 2.73 -8.36 -12.42
N VAL A 450 3.41 -7.58 -11.58
CA VAL A 450 4.67 -6.90 -11.94
C VAL A 450 5.79 -7.92 -12.12
N ILE A 451 5.91 -8.88 -11.20
CA ILE A 451 6.90 -9.97 -11.30
C ILE A 451 6.68 -10.79 -12.58
N PHE A 452 5.45 -11.26 -12.78
CA PHE A 452 5.09 -12.08 -13.94
C PHE A 452 5.31 -11.30 -15.24
N GLY A 453 4.85 -10.05 -15.29
CA GLY A 453 5.01 -9.16 -16.42
C GLY A 453 6.48 -8.86 -16.74
N ALA A 454 7.29 -8.51 -15.74
CA ALA A 454 8.69 -8.18 -15.93
C ALA A 454 9.51 -9.36 -16.48
N TYR A 455 9.35 -10.55 -15.89
CA TYR A 455 10.03 -11.75 -16.37
C TYR A 455 9.54 -12.15 -17.77
N GLY A 456 8.21 -12.12 -17.99
CA GLY A 456 7.61 -12.43 -19.29
C GLY A 456 8.06 -11.48 -20.41
N VAL A 457 8.12 -10.17 -20.14
CA VAL A 457 8.65 -9.16 -21.06
C VAL A 457 10.12 -9.41 -21.35
N GLY A 458 10.92 -9.80 -20.36
CA GLY A 458 12.32 -10.19 -20.57
C GLY A 458 12.47 -11.40 -21.50
N LEU A 459 11.62 -12.42 -21.37
CA LEU A 459 11.61 -13.57 -22.30
C LEU A 459 11.22 -13.15 -23.72
N LEU A 460 10.19 -12.32 -23.86
CA LEU A 460 9.76 -11.79 -25.16
C LEU A 460 10.87 -10.94 -25.79
N TRP A 461 11.57 -10.14 -24.99
CA TRP A 461 12.71 -9.34 -25.43
C TRP A 461 13.82 -10.25 -25.98
N LYS A 462 14.24 -11.25 -25.21
CA LYS A 462 15.28 -12.21 -25.63
C LYS A 462 14.92 -12.84 -26.99
N ARG A 463 13.69 -13.34 -27.11
CA ARG A 463 13.22 -14.05 -28.29
C ARG A 463 13.07 -13.17 -29.53
N TYR A 464 12.54 -11.96 -29.39
CA TYR A 464 12.17 -11.15 -30.57
C TYR A 464 13.16 -10.02 -30.88
N VAL A 465 13.95 -9.60 -29.91
CA VAL A 465 14.89 -8.49 -30.07
C VAL A 465 16.33 -8.99 -30.16
N ASP A 466 16.78 -9.77 -29.18
CA ASP A 466 18.17 -10.22 -29.14
C ASP A 466 18.45 -11.30 -30.22
N GLU A 467 17.51 -12.23 -30.44
CA GLU A 467 17.63 -13.33 -31.42
C GLU A 467 17.31 -12.92 -32.89
N ARG A 468 17.07 -11.62 -33.17
CA ARG A 468 16.83 -11.04 -34.52
C ARG A 468 15.71 -11.68 -35.35
N HIS A 469 14.63 -12.14 -34.73
CA HIS A 469 13.46 -12.64 -35.47
C HIS A 469 12.56 -11.49 -35.99
N PRO A 470 11.98 -11.59 -37.21
CA PRO A 470 11.08 -10.57 -37.73
C PRO A 470 9.77 -10.50 -36.92
N ILE A 471 9.48 -9.32 -36.36
CA ILE A 471 8.27 -9.09 -35.55
C ILE A 471 6.99 -9.19 -36.42
N PRO A 472 5.92 -9.89 -35.99
CA PRO A 472 4.64 -10.02 -36.71
C PRO A 472 3.97 -8.70 -37.08
N THR A 473 3.26 -8.66 -38.22
CA THR A 473 2.72 -7.45 -38.84
C THR A 473 1.60 -6.76 -38.07
N TRP A 474 0.82 -7.47 -37.26
CA TRP A 474 -0.25 -6.87 -36.45
C TRP A 474 0.31 -6.06 -35.26
N ILE A 475 1.44 -6.49 -34.69
CA ILE A 475 2.23 -5.72 -33.70
C ILE A 475 2.76 -4.42 -34.33
N LYS A 476 2.87 -4.36 -35.67
CA LYS A 476 3.34 -3.18 -36.41
C LYS A 476 2.30 -2.06 -36.50
N ALA A 477 1.00 -2.36 -36.41
CA ALA A 477 -0.11 -1.41 -36.59
C ALA A 477 -0.64 -0.83 -35.27
N ALA A 478 -0.46 -1.55 -34.15
CA ALA A 478 -0.82 -1.10 -32.80
C ALA A 478 -0.25 0.29 -32.42
N PRO A 479 0.99 0.69 -32.80
CA PRO A 479 1.54 2.00 -32.43
C PRO A 479 0.80 3.19 -33.03
N VAL A 480 0.32 3.06 -34.28
CA VAL A 480 -0.36 4.15 -35.00
C VAL A 480 -1.77 4.36 -34.45
N LEU A 481 -2.48 3.26 -34.19
CA LEU A 481 -3.79 3.31 -33.52
C LEU A 481 -3.68 3.87 -32.11
N LEU A 482 -2.62 3.50 -31.37
CA LEU A 482 -2.44 3.93 -30.00
C LEU A 482 -2.04 5.40 -29.88
N VAL A 483 -1.12 5.91 -30.69
CA VAL A 483 -0.77 7.35 -30.72
C VAL A 483 -1.98 8.18 -31.17
N GLY A 484 -2.77 7.70 -32.13
CA GLY A 484 -4.04 8.30 -32.50
C GLY A 484 -5.01 8.38 -31.31
N VAL A 485 -5.12 7.31 -30.53
CA VAL A 485 -5.94 7.29 -29.30
C VAL A 485 -5.38 8.25 -28.24
N VAL A 486 -4.07 8.31 -28.01
CA VAL A 486 -3.44 9.23 -27.03
C VAL A 486 -3.64 10.69 -27.43
N ALA A 487 -3.45 11.04 -28.70
CA ALA A 487 -3.66 12.39 -29.21
C ALA A 487 -5.14 12.80 -29.14
N VAL A 488 -6.06 11.89 -29.50
CA VAL A 488 -7.50 12.12 -29.36
C VAL A 488 -7.90 12.27 -27.89
N LEU A 489 -7.34 11.45 -26.98
CA LEU A 489 -7.63 11.51 -25.55
C LEU A 489 -7.06 12.76 -24.85
N ALA A 490 -5.86 13.21 -25.26
CA ALA A 490 -5.26 14.45 -24.75
C ALA A 490 -6.03 15.69 -25.23
N THR A 491 -6.46 15.69 -26.51
CA THR A 491 -7.25 16.78 -27.10
C THR A 491 -8.67 16.83 -26.51
N HIS A 492 -9.27 15.68 -26.22
CA HIS A 492 -10.61 15.60 -25.61
C HIS A 492 -10.64 16.01 -24.12
N ARG A 493 -9.49 16.00 -23.43
CA ARG A 493 -9.38 16.50 -22.05
C ARG A 493 -9.31 18.03 -21.97
N TYR A 494 -8.77 18.68 -23.00
CA TYR A 494 -8.88 20.14 -23.15
C TYR A 494 -10.36 20.59 -23.26
N LEU A 495 -11.28 19.65 -23.54
CA LEU A 495 -12.73 19.87 -23.65
C LEU A 495 -13.52 19.57 -22.35
N GLY A 496 -12.87 19.50 -21.18
CA GLY A 496 -13.56 19.62 -19.88
C GLY A 496 -14.30 18.37 -19.34
N ARG A 497 -13.94 17.15 -19.77
CA ARG A 497 -14.44 15.91 -19.14
C ARG A 497 -13.33 15.20 -18.38
N GLU A 498 -13.53 15.00 -17.08
CA GLU A 498 -12.61 14.29 -16.19
C GLU A 498 -12.49 12.81 -16.57
N TRP A 499 -11.27 12.35 -16.82
CA TRP A 499 -10.97 10.92 -16.91
C TRP A 499 -10.12 10.48 -15.72
N PRO A 500 -10.31 9.24 -15.22
CA PRO A 500 -9.52 8.69 -14.13
C PRO A 500 -8.06 8.48 -14.55
N MET A 501 -7.11 8.79 -13.64
CA MET A 501 -5.64 8.60 -13.74
C MET A 501 -5.18 7.28 -14.38
N LYS A 502 -6.03 6.24 -14.32
CA LYS A 502 -5.81 4.91 -14.89
C LYS A 502 -5.61 4.93 -16.40
N ALA A 503 -6.28 5.83 -17.13
CA ALA A 503 -6.11 5.97 -18.57
C ALA A 503 -4.75 6.59 -18.94
N VAL A 504 -4.29 7.56 -18.15
CA VAL A 504 -2.99 8.23 -18.36
C VAL A 504 -1.83 7.29 -18.07
N ASN A 505 -1.90 6.51 -16.99
CA ASN A 505 -0.84 5.55 -16.64
C ASN A 505 -0.73 4.41 -17.66
N ALA A 506 -1.85 3.87 -18.16
CA ALA A 506 -1.84 2.87 -19.23
C ALA A 506 -1.20 3.43 -20.51
N VAL A 507 -1.51 4.68 -20.86
CA VAL A 507 -0.95 5.37 -22.02
C VAL A 507 0.55 5.60 -21.88
N LEU A 508 1.03 6.09 -20.74
CA LEU A 508 2.45 6.32 -20.50
C LEU A 508 3.26 5.02 -20.48
N ALA A 509 2.72 3.98 -19.83
CA ALA A 509 3.34 2.68 -19.77
C ALA A 509 3.49 2.04 -21.16
N MET A 510 2.44 2.13 -21.97
CA MET A 510 2.45 1.63 -23.34
C MET A 510 3.38 2.47 -24.23
N THR A 511 3.36 3.80 -24.13
CA THR A 511 4.23 4.68 -24.94
C THR A 511 5.71 4.40 -24.69
N ALA A 512 6.11 4.13 -23.43
CA ALA A 512 7.47 3.73 -23.08
C ALA A 512 7.85 2.35 -23.65
N ALA A 513 6.96 1.35 -23.54
CA ALA A 513 7.17 0.02 -24.11
C ALA A 513 7.23 0.03 -25.65
N PHE A 514 6.45 0.90 -26.31
CA PHE A 514 6.37 0.99 -27.77
C PHE A 514 7.47 1.87 -28.39
N GLY A 515 7.92 2.92 -27.70
CA GLY A 515 9.12 3.67 -28.09
C GLY A 515 10.35 2.76 -28.16
N LEU A 516 10.46 1.82 -27.21
CA LEU A 516 11.49 0.79 -27.19
C LEU A 516 11.40 -0.14 -28.43
N ALA A 517 10.19 -0.58 -28.79
CA ALA A 517 9.94 -1.44 -29.95
C ALA A 517 10.19 -0.76 -31.31
N TRP A 518 10.00 0.56 -31.41
CA TRP A 518 10.26 1.33 -32.62
C TRP A 518 11.76 1.53 -32.88
N VAL A 519 12.56 1.69 -31.82
CA VAL A 519 14.02 1.78 -31.90
C VAL A 519 14.67 0.46 -32.31
N VAL A 520 14.15 -0.66 -31.81
CA VAL A 520 14.57 -2.02 -32.22
C VAL A 520 14.41 -2.24 -33.74
N ARG A 521 13.55 -1.46 -34.39
CA ARG A 521 13.11 -1.67 -35.77
C ARG A 521 14.03 -1.08 -36.84
N GLY A 522 15.15 -0.46 -36.47
CA GLY A 522 16.17 0.05 -37.41
C GLY A 522 15.72 1.15 -38.36
N ARG A 523 14.48 1.66 -38.24
CA ARG A 523 13.94 2.76 -39.06
C ARG A 523 14.31 4.14 -38.53
N ILE A 524 14.75 4.21 -37.28
CA ILE A 524 15.34 5.39 -36.67
C ILE A 524 16.86 5.20 -36.73
N PRO A 525 17.64 6.23 -37.13
CA PRO A 525 19.09 6.19 -37.00
C PRO A 525 19.49 5.69 -35.61
N PRO A 526 20.42 4.71 -35.48
CA PRO A 526 20.75 4.08 -34.20
C PRO A 526 21.07 5.07 -33.07
N GLN A 527 21.58 6.25 -33.43
CA GLN A 527 21.85 7.37 -32.53
C GLN A 527 20.58 7.97 -31.92
N ILE A 528 19.56 8.27 -32.73
CA ILE A 528 18.27 8.80 -32.25
C ILE A 528 17.52 7.72 -31.46
N GLY A 529 17.63 6.46 -31.88
CA GLY A 529 17.02 5.37 -31.14
C GLY A 529 17.62 5.20 -29.74
N ARG A 530 18.95 5.23 -29.63
CA ARG A 530 19.64 5.26 -28.32
C ARG A 530 19.23 6.46 -27.49
N LEU A 531 19.09 7.64 -28.10
CA LEU A 531 18.64 8.84 -27.40
C LEU A 531 17.24 8.66 -26.81
N ILE A 532 16.28 8.11 -27.57
CA ILE A 532 14.91 7.87 -27.09
C ILE A 532 14.90 6.86 -25.94
N ILE A 533 15.57 5.71 -26.09
CA ILE A 533 15.61 4.67 -25.05
C ILE A 533 16.24 5.20 -23.75
N THR A 534 17.23 6.08 -23.86
CA THR A 534 17.96 6.60 -22.70
C THR A 534 17.26 7.79 -22.05
N ALA A 535 16.82 8.77 -22.84
CA ALA A 535 16.22 9.99 -22.32
C ALA A 535 14.76 9.82 -21.90
N LEU A 536 13.97 9.04 -22.64
CA LEU A 536 12.51 8.98 -22.41
C LEU A 536 12.14 8.48 -21.00
N PRO A 537 12.68 7.36 -20.47
CA PRO A 537 12.34 6.92 -19.12
C PRO A 537 12.69 7.96 -18.06
N VAL A 538 13.86 8.62 -18.20
CA VAL A 538 14.32 9.68 -17.29
C VAL A 538 13.37 10.87 -17.33
N THR A 539 13.07 11.37 -18.54
CA THR A 539 12.17 12.51 -18.73
C THR A 539 10.78 12.21 -18.18
N LEU A 540 10.20 11.04 -18.47
CA LEU A 540 8.86 10.68 -17.97
C LEU A 540 8.84 10.60 -16.44
N THR A 541 9.86 9.98 -15.84
CA THR A 541 9.94 9.80 -14.39
C THR A 541 9.99 11.14 -13.63
N VAL A 542 10.68 12.13 -14.19
CA VAL A 542 10.80 13.47 -13.57
C VAL A 542 9.62 14.37 -13.94
N ALA A 543 9.22 14.40 -15.21
CA ALA A 543 8.21 15.34 -15.71
C ALA A 543 6.78 14.94 -15.29
N VAL A 544 6.45 13.64 -15.22
CA VAL A 544 5.07 13.21 -14.94
C VAL A 544 4.62 13.62 -13.53
N PRO A 545 5.38 13.37 -12.44
CA PRO A 545 4.97 13.84 -11.12
C PRO A 545 4.89 15.36 -11.06
N LEU A 546 5.79 16.08 -11.75
CA LEU A 546 5.71 17.53 -11.83
C LEU A 546 4.38 17.95 -12.46
N LEU A 547 4.10 17.53 -13.69
CA LEU A 547 2.92 17.94 -14.46
C LEU A 547 1.59 17.47 -13.85
N LEU A 548 1.59 16.32 -13.17
CA LEU A 548 0.38 15.73 -12.56
C LEU A 548 0.24 16.04 -11.07
N ALA A 549 1.08 16.90 -10.49
CA ALA A 549 1.02 17.23 -9.07
C ALA A 549 -0.39 17.60 -8.56
N PRO A 550 -1.23 18.38 -9.27
CA PRO A 550 -2.61 18.65 -8.85
C PRO A 550 -3.48 17.39 -8.71
N MET A 551 -3.25 16.37 -9.54
CA MET A 551 -4.01 15.12 -9.49
C MET A 551 -3.46 14.15 -8.44
N ILE A 552 -2.15 14.20 -8.22
CA ILE A 552 -1.48 13.39 -7.21
C ILE A 552 -1.80 13.89 -5.81
N ARG A 553 -2.01 15.21 -5.64
CA ARG A 553 -2.44 15.87 -4.40
C ARG A 553 -3.94 15.74 -4.15
N PHE A 554 -4.42 14.50 -4.15
CA PHE A 554 -5.82 14.19 -3.83
C PHE A 554 -6.19 14.53 -2.39
N ASP A 555 -5.21 14.79 -1.52
CA ASP A 555 -5.43 15.35 -0.19
C ASP A 555 -6.07 16.74 -0.24
N HIS A 556 -5.97 17.46 -1.37
CA HIS A 556 -6.65 18.73 -1.61
C HIS A 556 -8.08 18.57 -2.14
N GLU A 557 -8.54 17.35 -2.43
CA GLU A 557 -9.90 17.13 -2.92
C GLU A 557 -10.94 17.44 -1.84
N ALA A 558 -11.97 18.21 -2.21
CA ALA A 558 -13.13 18.44 -1.36
C ALA A 558 -13.79 17.12 -0.95
N PRO A 559 -14.35 17.01 0.27
CA PRO A 559 -14.44 18.03 1.31
C PRO A 559 -13.34 17.93 2.39
N LYS A 560 -12.28 17.15 2.14
CA LYS A 560 -11.35 16.66 3.18
C LYS A 560 -10.51 17.76 3.83
N PRO A 561 -9.89 18.69 3.08
CA PRO A 561 -9.16 19.81 3.70
C PRO A 561 -10.06 20.65 4.60
N HIS A 562 -11.32 20.85 4.21
CA HIS A 562 -12.28 21.62 4.99
C HIS A 562 -12.60 20.92 6.31
N ALA A 563 -12.92 19.62 6.28
CA ALA A 563 -13.14 18.83 7.49
C ALA A 563 -11.93 18.86 8.44
N THR A 564 -10.73 18.63 7.91
CA THR A 564 -9.49 18.67 8.68
C THR A 564 -9.25 20.03 9.31
N ARG A 565 -9.42 21.12 8.55
CA ARG A 565 -9.28 22.49 9.03
C ARG A 565 -10.27 22.81 10.15
N VAL A 566 -11.56 22.55 9.94
CA VAL A 566 -12.62 22.78 10.95
C VAL A 566 -12.28 22.07 12.25
N VAL A 567 -11.92 20.79 12.18
CA VAL A 567 -11.58 20.01 13.37
C VAL A 567 -10.29 20.52 14.04
N LYS A 568 -9.22 20.82 13.28
CA LYS A 568 -7.98 21.39 13.83
C LYS A 568 -8.23 22.72 14.56
N GLU A 569 -9.14 23.56 14.06
CA GLU A 569 -9.55 24.80 14.74
C GLU A 569 -10.37 24.54 16.02
N LEU A 570 -11.09 23.42 16.11
CA LEU A 570 -11.83 23.03 17.30
C LEU A 570 -10.90 22.53 18.42
N VAL A 571 -9.81 21.84 18.10
CA VAL A 571 -8.91 21.20 19.08
C VAL A 571 -8.50 22.11 20.26
N PRO A 572 -8.05 23.36 20.06
CA PRO A 572 -7.58 24.20 21.17
C PRO A 572 -8.70 24.71 22.08
N THR A 573 -9.95 24.70 21.61
CA THR A 573 -11.10 25.31 22.30
C THR A 573 -12.09 24.28 22.81
N TYR A 574 -12.06 23.04 22.30
CA TYR A 574 -13.03 22.01 22.64
C TYR A 574 -12.76 21.42 24.04
N PRO A 575 -13.67 21.59 25.03
CA PRO A 575 -13.44 21.14 26.39
C PRO A 575 -13.28 19.62 26.52
N ALA A 576 -12.31 19.19 27.32
CA ALA A 576 -12.17 17.79 27.71
C ALA A 576 -13.44 17.34 28.46
N GLY A 577 -14.03 16.22 28.04
CA GLY A 577 -15.21 15.63 28.68
C GLY A 577 -16.56 15.92 28.01
N ARG A 578 -16.68 16.99 27.21
CA ARG A 578 -17.91 17.22 26.41
C ARG A 578 -18.10 16.16 25.35
N LYS A 579 -19.37 15.81 25.09
CA LYS A 579 -19.81 14.86 24.07
C LYS A 579 -20.14 15.60 22.78
N MET A 580 -19.41 15.27 21.72
CA MET A 580 -19.70 15.72 20.37
C MET A 580 -20.31 14.57 19.56
N ILE A 581 -21.26 14.90 18.68
CA ILE A 581 -21.62 14.04 17.54
C ILE A 581 -21.42 14.78 16.22
N ILE A 582 -21.39 14.04 15.11
CA ILE A 582 -21.27 14.60 13.76
C ILE A 582 -22.48 14.23 12.92
N LEU A 583 -23.08 15.24 12.29
CA LEU A 583 -24.14 15.05 11.31
C LEU A 583 -23.58 15.37 9.93
N ASP A 584 -23.38 14.35 9.12
CA ASP A 584 -22.94 14.47 7.73
C ASP A 584 -23.83 13.60 6.81
N PRO A 585 -25.15 13.87 6.74
CA PRO A 585 -26.12 13.05 6.03
C PRO A 585 -25.83 12.84 4.54
N THR A 586 -25.01 13.68 3.91
CA THR A 586 -24.60 13.50 2.50
C THR A 586 -23.25 12.81 2.33
N GLY A 587 -22.47 12.69 3.41
CA GLY A 587 -21.12 12.16 3.37
C GLY A 587 -21.02 10.68 3.74
N THR A 588 -19.79 10.19 3.73
CA THR A 588 -19.44 8.77 3.96
C THR A 588 -19.10 8.49 5.43
N GLY A 589 -19.16 9.52 6.29
CA GLY A 589 -18.70 9.50 7.67
C GLY A 589 -17.22 9.91 7.83
N GLU A 590 -16.47 10.16 6.74
CA GLU A 590 -15.03 10.48 6.81
C GLU A 590 -14.72 11.63 7.80
N VAL A 591 -15.62 12.61 7.88
CA VAL A 591 -15.54 13.72 8.85
C VAL A 591 -15.46 13.21 10.29
N ALA A 592 -16.19 12.13 10.62
CA ALA A 592 -16.21 11.56 11.95
C ALA A 592 -14.87 10.93 12.34
N VAL A 593 -14.21 10.20 11.44
CA VAL A 593 -12.89 9.63 11.75
C VAL A 593 -11.79 10.69 11.81
N ILE A 594 -11.87 11.72 10.95
CA ILE A 594 -10.99 12.90 11.04
C ILE A 594 -11.14 13.58 12.41
N ALA A 595 -12.38 13.84 12.82
CA ALA A 595 -12.70 14.44 14.11
C ALA A 595 -12.18 13.63 15.28
N ARG A 596 -12.42 12.31 15.28
CA ARG A 596 -11.94 11.39 16.31
C ARG A 596 -10.42 11.49 16.45
N TYR A 597 -9.68 11.54 15.32
CA TYR A 597 -8.22 11.55 15.33
C TYR A 597 -7.66 12.83 15.96
N TYR A 598 -8.08 13.99 15.47
CA TYR A 598 -7.53 15.26 15.96
C TYR A 598 -8.01 15.62 17.36
N LEU A 599 -9.28 15.33 17.71
CA LEU A 599 -9.81 15.53 19.06
C LEU A 599 -9.35 14.44 20.06
N ASN A 600 -8.62 13.42 19.59
CA ASN A 600 -8.15 12.28 20.37
C ASN A 600 -9.29 11.59 21.17
N ARG A 601 -10.36 11.23 20.47
CA ARG A 601 -11.56 10.58 21.06
C ARG A 601 -11.75 9.19 20.48
N PHE A 602 -11.90 8.18 21.34
CA PHE A 602 -12.16 6.80 20.93
C PHE A 602 -13.38 6.68 20.01
N SER A 603 -14.48 7.33 20.39
CA SER A 603 -15.72 7.37 19.61
C SER A 603 -16.26 8.79 19.50
N ILE A 604 -16.67 9.15 18.28
CA ILE A 604 -17.57 10.27 18.01
C ILE A 604 -18.72 9.66 17.20
N PRO A 605 -19.91 9.51 17.78
CA PRO A 605 -21.08 9.02 17.08
C PRO A 605 -21.39 9.91 15.87
N TYR A 606 -21.88 9.33 14.79
CA TYR A 606 -22.20 10.09 13.59
C TYR A 606 -23.37 9.54 12.79
N ILE A 607 -23.96 10.43 11.98
CA ILE A 607 -24.89 10.10 10.90
C ILE A 607 -24.23 10.41 9.56
N SER A 608 -24.38 9.48 8.62
CA SER A 608 -23.86 9.53 7.25
C SER A 608 -24.91 9.11 6.23
N ALA A 609 -24.62 9.30 4.94
CA ALA A 609 -25.50 8.89 3.84
C ALA A 609 -25.82 7.37 3.86
N PHE A 610 -24.90 6.54 4.36
CA PHE A 610 -25.09 5.09 4.44
C PHE A 610 -26.16 4.66 5.45
N GLN A 611 -26.60 5.56 6.34
CA GLN A 611 -27.66 5.31 7.32
C GLN A 611 -29.04 5.79 6.83
N ASN A 612 -29.15 6.32 5.61
CA ASN A 612 -30.39 6.86 5.02
C ASN A 612 -31.18 7.77 6.00
N PRO A 613 -30.59 8.88 6.44
CA PRO A 613 -31.15 9.66 7.54
C PRO A 613 -32.49 10.31 7.20
N THR A 614 -33.51 10.02 8.00
CA THR A 614 -34.80 10.72 8.07
C THR A 614 -34.84 11.66 9.29
N THR A 615 -35.79 12.59 9.32
CA THR A 615 -36.02 13.49 10.47
C THR A 615 -36.13 12.70 11.77
N GLU A 616 -36.93 11.63 11.78
CA GLU A 616 -37.16 10.78 12.96
C GLU A 616 -35.88 10.08 13.39
N SER A 617 -35.10 9.54 12.44
CA SER A 617 -33.84 8.86 12.76
C SER A 617 -32.79 9.81 13.34
N VAL A 618 -32.71 11.04 12.84
CA VAL A 618 -31.80 12.07 13.35
C VAL A 618 -32.23 12.53 14.74
N ALA A 619 -33.53 12.77 14.95
CA ALA A 619 -34.08 13.13 16.25
C ALA A 619 -33.86 12.01 17.29
N ALA A 620 -34.13 10.76 16.92
CA ALA A 620 -33.88 9.61 17.79
C ALA A 620 -32.40 9.47 18.15
N PHE A 621 -31.50 9.71 17.19
CA PHE A 621 -30.06 9.70 17.42
C PHE A 621 -29.59 10.81 18.38
N LEU A 622 -30.10 12.04 18.22
CA LEU A 622 -29.82 13.16 19.13
C LEU A 622 -30.27 12.86 20.57
N VAL A 623 -31.42 12.20 20.73
CA VAL A 623 -31.92 11.77 22.04
C VAL A 623 -31.06 10.65 22.63
N ALA A 624 -30.72 9.64 21.82
CA ALA A 624 -29.96 8.47 22.26
C ALA A 624 -28.54 8.83 22.71
N GLU A 625 -27.84 9.67 21.94
CA GLU A 625 -26.46 10.06 22.24
C GLU A 625 -26.37 11.17 23.30
N ALA A 626 -27.45 11.97 23.44
CA ALA A 626 -27.53 13.14 24.31
C ALA A 626 -26.26 14.03 24.28
N PRO A 627 -25.88 14.56 23.09
CA PRO A 627 -24.64 15.33 22.93
C PRO A 627 -24.71 16.72 23.58
N ASP A 628 -23.55 17.23 23.97
CA ASP A 628 -23.37 18.62 24.37
C ASP A 628 -23.19 19.54 23.15
N ASP A 629 -22.55 19.00 22.10
CA ASP A 629 -22.20 19.68 20.87
C ASP A 629 -22.52 18.81 19.64
N VAL A 630 -22.96 19.45 18.56
CA VAL A 630 -23.18 18.81 17.27
C VAL A 630 -22.39 19.57 16.22
N LEU A 631 -21.55 18.86 15.48
CA LEU A 631 -20.92 19.39 14.29
C LEU A 631 -21.74 18.98 13.07
N VAL A 632 -22.52 19.91 12.54
CA VAL A 632 -23.31 19.72 11.32
C VAL A 632 -22.41 20.03 10.13
N PHE A 633 -21.95 18.98 9.46
CA PHE A 633 -21.08 19.10 8.31
C PHE A 633 -21.85 19.30 7.01
N SER A 634 -22.96 18.58 6.82
CA SER A 634 -23.86 18.79 5.68
C SER A 634 -25.30 18.98 6.16
N VAL A 635 -26.00 19.94 5.54
CA VAL A 635 -27.36 20.31 5.92
C VAL A 635 -28.36 19.67 4.96
N THR A 636 -29.34 18.96 5.51
CA THR A 636 -30.51 18.44 4.79
C THR A 636 -31.78 18.87 5.51
N PRO A 637 -32.95 18.89 4.84
CA PRO A 637 -34.22 19.21 5.50
C PRO A 637 -34.46 18.40 6.76
N ALA A 638 -34.11 17.11 6.75
CA ALA A 638 -34.23 16.22 7.90
C ALA A 638 -33.39 16.68 9.11
N VAL A 639 -32.17 17.18 8.88
CA VAL A 639 -31.31 17.69 9.96
C VAL A 639 -31.85 19.01 10.52
N THR A 640 -32.25 19.93 9.65
CA THR A 640 -32.84 21.23 10.03
C THR A 640 -34.11 21.05 10.87
N GLU A 641 -35.00 20.15 10.43
CA GLU A 641 -36.25 19.83 11.11
C GLU A 641 -35.99 19.15 12.46
N ALA A 642 -35.10 18.16 12.52
CA ALA A 642 -34.78 17.44 13.76
C ALA A 642 -34.11 18.33 14.83
N LEU A 643 -33.35 19.34 14.41
CA LEU A 643 -32.70 20.29 15.32
C LEU A 643 -33.59 21.47 15.70
N GLY A 644 -34.66 21.74 14.94
CA GLY A 644 -35.50 22.93 15.10
C GLY A 644 -34.74 24.24 14.84
N LEU A 645 -33.69 24.19 14.00
CA LEU A 645 -32.82 25.33 13.69
C LEU A 645 -32.69 25.51 12.18
N SER A 646 -32.82 26.75 11.71
CA SER A 646 -32.48 27.10 10.32
C SER A 646 -30.96 27.15 10.16
N LEU A 647 -30.39 26.22 9.40
CA LEU A 647 -28.96 26.14 9.10
C LEU A 647 -28.72 26.44 7.62
N GLU A 648 -27.66 27.20 7.33
CA GLU A 648 -27.28 27.57 5.97
C GLU A 648 -26.62 26.39 5.24
N SER A 649 -27.04 26.14 3.99
CA SER A 649 -26.39 25.12 3.14
C SER A 649 -25.00 25.60 2.70
N GLY A 650 -24.05 24.67 2.58
CA GLY A 650 -22.67 25.03 2.25
C GLY A 650 -21.91 25.67 3.42
N VAL A 651 -22.40 25.54 4.65
CA VAL A 651 -21.72 26.00 5.86
C VAL A 651 -21.65 24.85 6.85
N THR A 652 -20.44 24.52 7.30
CA THR A 652 -20.26 23.61 8.45
C THR A 652 -20.52 24.40 9.72
N THR A 653 -21.38 23.89 10.60
CA THR A 653 -21.81 24.62 11.79
C THR A 653 -21.62 23.77 13.04
N GLN A 654 -20.94 24.32 14.04
CA GLN A 654 -20.94 23.79 15.40
C GLN A 654 -22.11 24.43 16.15
N ILE A 655 -23.00 23.58 16.65
CA ILE A 655 -24.06 23.98 17.56
C ILE A 655 -23.84 23.35 18.93
N THR A 656 -24.25 24.07 19.97
CA THR A 656 -24.07 23.70 21.36
C THR A 656 -25.40 23.81 22.09
N ARG A 657 -25.66 22.89 23.00
CA ARG A 657 -26.87 22.94 23.84
C ARG A 657 -26.68 23.96 24.98
N ARG A 658 -27.56 24.97 25.04
CA ARG A 658 -27.64 25.98 26.13
C ARG A 658 -29.10 26.12 26.55
N ASP A 659 -29.37 25.99 27.85
CA ASP A 659 -30.71 26.11 28.44
C ASP A 659 -31.79 25.26 27.73
N GLY A 660 -31.40 24.05 27.33
CA GLY A 660 -32.29 23.09 26.65
C GLY A 660 -32.46 23.30 25.14
N ALA A 661 -32.01 24.45 24.60
CA ALA A 661 -32.07 24.77 23.17
C ALA A 661 -30.72 24.61 22.47
N TRP A 662 -30.74 24.35 21.16
CA TRP A 662 -29.54 24.38 20.33
C TRP A 662 -29.22 25.82 19.92
N VAL A 663 -27.96 26.22 20.04
CA VAL A 663 -27.48 27.55 19.63
C VAL A 663 -26.26 27.37 18.74
N VAL A 664 -26.16 28.17 17.68
CA VAL A 664 -24.97 28.22 16.82
C VAL A 664 -23.82 28.85 17.60
N GLU A 665 -22.74 28.10 17.78
CA GLU A 665 -21.54 28.57 18.46
C GLU A 665 -20.53 29.12 17.45
N LYS A 666 -20.31 28.38 16.36
CA LYS A 666 -19.33 28.75 15.33
C LYS A 666 -19.72 28.14 13.97
N SER A 667 -19.38 28.84 12.90
CA SER A 667 -19.64 28.41 11.53
C SER A 667 -18.42 28.58 10.65
N TRP A 668 -18.28 27.71 9.66
CA TRP A 668 -17.21 27.74 8.67
C TRP A 668 -17.81 27.58 7.27
N PRO A 669 -17.62 28.55 6.36
CA PRO A 669 -18.08 28.40 4.99
C PRO A 669 -17.35 27.24 4.33
N GLN A 670 -18.11 26.38 3.66
CA GLN A 670 -17.53 25.36 2.79
C GLN A 670 -17.06 26.04 1.51
N PRO A 671 -15.94 25.60 0.94
CA PRO A 671 -15.53 26.04 -0.38
C PRO A 671 -16.62 25.65 -1.38
N SER A 672 -16.94 26.57 -2.29
CA SER A 672 -17.84 26.23 -3.40
C SER A 672 -17.24 25.10 -4.22
N ALA A 673 -18.08 24.30 -4.89
CA ALA A 673 -17.61 23.22 -5.77
C ALA A 673 -16.61 23.72 -6.84
N ASP A 674 -16.65 25.02 -7.16
CA ASP A 674 -15.81 25.68 -8.16
C ASP A 674 -14.53 26.33 -7.59
N GLN A 675 -14.34 26.39 -6.27
CA GLN A 675 -13.16 27.01 -5.67
C GLN A 675 -12.02 25.99 -5.50
N PRO A 676 -10.85 26.20 -6.15
CA PRO A 676 -9.68 25.38 -5.89
C PRO A 676 -9.17 25.64 -4.47
N PHE A 677 -9.03 24.58 -3.67
CA PHE A 677 -8.50 24.62 -2.30
C PHE A 677 -7.02 25.02 -2.31
N PHE A 678 -6.71 26.28 -2.02
CA PHE A 678 -5.35 26.74 -1.70
C PHE A 678 -5.36 27.88 -0.70
#